data_AF-K2F2Q4-F1
#
_entry.id   AF-K2F2Q4-F1
#
_cell.length_a   1.000
_cell.length_b   1.000
_cell.length_c   1.000
_cell.angle_alpha   90.00
_cell.angle_beta   90.00
_cell.angle_gamma   90.00
#
_symmetry.space_group_name_H-M   'P 1'
#
loop_
_entity.id
_entity.type
_entity.pdbx_description
1 polymer ?
#
loop_
_entity_poly.entity_id
_entity_poly.type
_entity_poly.pdbx_seq_one_letter_code
_entity_poly.pdbx_strand_id
1 'polypeptide(L)'
;MTIKGEVVINEGAVLEIKKGVKVSFEGWSGIVAKGNLIVKGTVKEPVIFKQGNGWSEYSIEIRSGGKAKFRNADISGGGAIPGILMHNDKFIAKTASASFESAIYVRNGGNFEADGLNLHDNYAGIYVENVPYYSEVKANRSKFFSNDAYDVIYAKNSVNNLDFKYNWWGYPDGPKKLFYGSVQYGYEKIRGSVDFSDWADKEDFHDPVIIIPGILGSQKKDGQWQIDPVFHTYDNLYDEFADNGYVPEEDLFKFPYEWRDSNADGAKLLKDKINEIKIQTDWPKVDVVAHSMGGLLSREYVESDYYQSDVDQLVTLGTPHNGAPEAYLKWEGDKWFWSLGDIYTKNIIKQEAEEGGYADIFDYIHQRPVASLEELLPVYDYLQEVDNDYAYRIYPEGYPRNEFLENLNSEEKKNKLKDIEFDKIIGGLGNENITIAGFKIIDVDMGKKWEHGYPHGLEIPILGDESMFYSDGDKTVPLSSGRSENIPADYLIEINSDHRDLPTEAQSDVLELLTGERPETEKRNSLVKNILMVSVFSPIDIQIIAPDGKRVGKDFETGEIINEIDGAYYTGFETENEFITIPNPEDGEYEIATQGTGVGEYRVEVTKISEDEENTFEAKESTAVFEGIAEEGKIKEAQIEIAGDEVLGEKKDEIAPVIVINSPENKRYLNSGGLELNFDVTDDVSAKGNIAVKKYLDGVETEADAIADLSLEKTGTHIFAVEAVDEAGNTVRSEANFEIITDFTTLISNVGHYGEMGMIRKQEVKALKNIIGNISRLEKVSKLVEKSEYIKTKDKKKIAETIDRMIIKHVDSVIMLIGKKPEKFISADAKDVLIGSLEYIVLN
;
A
#
# COMPACT_ATOMS: atom_id res chain seq x y z
N MET A 1 -13.86 46.58 -17.68
CA MET A 1 -13.61 47.38 -18.89
C MET A 1 -14.91 48.09 -19.29
N THR A 2 -14.82 49.33 -19.78
CA THR A 2 -15.97 50.04 -20.38
C THR A 2 -15.67 50.36 -21.83
N ILE A 3 -16.56 49.99 -22.74
CA ILE A 3 -16.48 50.28 -24.18
C ILE A 3 -17.44 51.43 -24.48
N LYS A 4 -16.92 52.48 -25.15
CA LYS A 4 -17.69 53.67 -25.58
C LYS A 4 -17.53 53.83 -27.10
N GLY A 5 -18.15 52.93 -27.87
CA GLY A 5 -18.06 52.86 -29.34
C GLY A 5 -17.87 51.44 -29.86
N GLU A 6 -17.47 51.29 -31.13
CA GLU A 6 -17.20 49.97 -31.72
C GLU A 6 -15.74 49.54 -31.54
N VAL A 7 -15.52 48.32 -31.06
CA VAL A 7 -14.23 47.63 -31.09
C VAL A 7 -14.21 46.70 -32.29
N VAL A 8 -13.36 46.96 -33.29
CA VAL A 8 -13.27 46.14 -34.50
C VAL A 8 -12.04 45.23 -34.44
N ILE A 9 -12.27 43.92 -34.45
CA ILE A 9 -11.24 42.89 -34.57
C ILE A 9 -11.08 42.61 -36.06
N ASN A 10 -9.98 43.09 -36.65
CA ASN A 10 -9.74 42.93 -38.09
C ASN A 10 -9.37 41.47 -38.43
N GLU A 11 -9.51 41.12 -39.72
CA GLU A 11 -9.08 39.82 -40.25
C GLU A 11 -7.62 39.53 -39.88
N GLY A 12 -7.34 38.29 -39.44
CA GLY A 12 -6.03 37.87 -38.94
C GLY A 12 -5.68 38.33 -37.52
N ALA A 13 -6.47 39.22 -36.90
CA ALA A 13 -6.28 39.61 -35.50
C ALA A 13 -7.02 38.64 -34.55
N VAL A 14 -6.48 38.49 -33.34
CA VAL A 14 -7.09 37.73 -32.24
C VAL A 14 -7.33 38.68 -31.06
N LEU A 15 -8.55 38.72 -30.55
CA LEU A 15 -8.89 39.33 -29.25
C LEU A 15 -9.26 38.23 -28.28
N GLU A 16 -8.47 38.07 -27.21
CA GLU A 16 -8.78 37.15 -26.11
C GLU A 16 -9.30 37.94 -24.90
N ILE A 17 -10.47 37.56 -24.39
CA ILE A 17 -11.07 38.08 -23.16
C ILE A 17 -10.99 36.97 -22.11
N LYS A 18 -10.22 37.21 -21.06
CA LYS A 18 -9.96 36.23 -19.98
C LYS A 18 -11.11 36.19 -18.97
N LYS A 19 -11.17 35.10 -18.19
CA LYS A 19 -12.12 34.88 -17.10
C LYS A 19 -12.20 36.03 -16.11
N GLY A 20 -13.37 36.20 -15.49
CA GLY A 20 -13.66 37.26 -14.53
C GLY A 20 -13.74 38.68 -15.12
N VAL A 21 -13.42 38.87 -16.41
CA VAL A 21 -13.49 40.18 -17.05
C VAL A 21 -14.95 40.62 -17.19
N LYS A 22 -15.25 41.81 -16.67
CA LYS A 22 -16.54 42.49 -16.85
C LYS A 22 -16.42 43.56 -17.93
N VAL A 23 -17.16 43.42 -19.03
CA VAL A 23 -17.25 44.36 -20.16
C VAL A 23 -18.58 45.09 -20.08
N SER A 24 -18.52 46.41 -19.88
CA SER A 24 -19.68 47.30 -19.82
C SER A 24 -19.74 48.16 -21.08
N PHE A 25 -20.93 48.27 -21.69
CA PHE A 25 -21.14 49.01 -22.94
C PHE A 25 -21.89 50.32 -22.70
N GLU A 26 -21.30 51.47 -23.04
CA GLU A 26 -21.93 52.79 -22.85
C GLU A 26 -22.29 53.46 -24.18
N GLY A 27 -23.50 54.01 -24.22
CA GLY A 27 -24.05 54.65 -25.42
C GLY A 27 -24.31 53.60 -26.50
N TRP A 28 -24.01 53.93 -27.76
CA TRP A 28 -24.15 53.02 -28.88
C TRP A 28 -22.79 52.39 -29.15
N SER A 29 -22.61 51.14 -28.72
CA SER A 29 -21.28 50.51 -28.67
C SER A 29 -21.35 49.03 -28.97
N GLY A 30 -20.22 48.36 -29.18
CA GLY A 30 -20.24 46.93 -29.50
C GLY A 30 -18.88 46.39 -29.89
N ILE A 31 -18.85 45.09 -30.17
CA ILE A 31 -17.66 44.39 -30.69
C ILE A 31 -18.00 43.90 -32.09
N VAL A 32 -17.10 44.11 -33.04
CA VAL A 32 -17.22 43.62 -34.42
C VAL A 32 -16.07 42.67 -34.71
N ALA A 33 -16.34 41.37 -34.72
CA ALA A 33 -15.39 40.32 -35.01
C ALA A 33 -15.36 40.00 -36.52
N LYS A 34 -14.32 40.48 -37.21
CA LYS A 34 -13.90 40.02 -38.55
C LYS A 34 -12.70 39.08 -38.48
N GLY A 35 -11.91 39.16 -37.41
CA GLY A 35 -10.89 38.19 -37.02
C GLY A 35 -11.43 37.18 -36.01
N ASN A 36 -10.59 36.76 -35.06
CA ASN A 36 -10.93 35.79 -34.01
C ASN A 36 -11.23 36.51 -32.69
N LEU A 37 -12.42 36.27 -32.12
CA LEU A 37 -12.79 36.64 -30.77
C LEU A 37 -12.82 35.38 -29.90
N ILE A 38 -12.02 35.35 -28.84
CA ILE A 38 -11.95 34.23 -27.92
C ILE A 38 -12.35 34.73 -26.54
N VAL A 39 -13.44 34.19 -25.99
CA VAL A 39 -13.93 34.51 -24.65
C VAL A 39 -13.73 33.27 -23.78
N LYS A 40 -12.81 33.37 -22.81
CA LYS A 40 -12.39 32.27 -21.94
C LYS A 40 -12.87 32.50 -20.51
N GLY A 41 -14.17 32.39 -20.28
CA GLY A 41 -14.70 32.33 -18.92
C GLY A 41 -14.48 30.95 -18.30
N THR A 42 -14.74 30.89 -17.00
CA THR A 42 -14.82 29.66 -16.20
C THR A 42 -16.15 29.62 -15.47
N VAL A 43 -16.59 28.46 -14.98
CA VAL A 43 -17.83 28.36 -14.19
C VAL A 43 -17.71 29.26 -12.94
N LYS A 44 -16.55 29.20 -12.28
CA LYS A 44 -16.20 30.04 -11.12
C LYS A 44 -16.10 31.55 -11.42
N GLU A 45 -15.56 31.94 -12.58
CA GLU A 45 -15.37 33.35 -12.97
C GLU A 45 -15.81 33.60 -14.43
N PRO A 46 -17.12 33.70 -14.70
CA PRO A 46 -17.61 33.91 -16.05
C PRO A 46 -17.19 35.28 -16.60
N VAL A 47 -17.09 35.38 -17.92
CA VAL A 47 -16.93 36.69 -18.59
C VAL A 47 -18.29 37.36 -18.65
N ILE A 48 -18.39 38.59 -18.13
CA ILE A 48 -19.67 39.30 -18.04
C ILE A 48 -19.72 40.41 -19.08
N PHE A 49 -20.67 40.36 -20.00
CA PHE A 49 -21.02 41.42 -20.94
C PHE A 49 -22.33 42.06 -20.51
N LYS A 50 -22.32 43.37 -20.29
CA LYS A 50 -23.51 44.06 -19.79
C LYS A 50 -23.71 45.45 -20.36
N GLN A 51 -24.97 45.87 -20.39
CA GLN A 51 -25.37 47.26 -20.61
C GLN A 51 -24.77 48.18 -19.52
N GLY A 52 -24.23 49.34 -19.93
CA GLY A 52 -23.62 50.30 -19.01
C GLY A 52 -24.63 51.16 -18.26
N ASN A 53 -25.45 51.94 -18.98
CA ASN A 53 -26.59 52.67 -18.41
C ASN A 53 -27.88 52.27 -19.15
N GLY A 54 -29.06 52.53 -18.56
CA GLY A 54 -30.34 52.03 -19.09
C GLY A 54 -30.78 52.54 -20.47
N TRP A 55 -29.97 53.40 -21.13
CA TRP A 55 -30.19 53.85 -22.52
C TRP A 55 -29.09 53.35 -23.47
N SER A 56 -28.11 52.59 -22.97
CA SER A 56 -27.01 52.09 -23.78
C SER A 56 -27.49 50.90 -24.60
N GLU A 57 -26.97 50.75 -25.80
CA GLU A 57 -27.30 49.64 -26.69
C GLU A 57 -26.00 49.01 -27.17
N TYR A 58 -25.96 47.68 -27.20
CA TYR A 58 -24.80 46.97 -27.72
C TYR A 58 -25.13 45.67 -28.43
N SER A 59 -24.23 45.26 -29.31
CA SER A 59 -24.17 43.89 -29.80
C SER A 59 -22.73 43.46 -30.01
N ILE A 60 -22.53 42.14 -29.97
CA ILE A 60 -21.33 41.48 -30.41
C ILE A 60 -21.64 40.92 -31.81
N GLU A 61 -21.14 41.61 -32.82
CA GLU A 61 -21.34 41.26 -34.23
C GLU A 61 -20.19 40.38 -34.74
N ILE A 62 -20.51 39.21 -35.31
CA ILE A 62 -19.55 38.33 -35.98
C ILE A 62 -19.87 38.29 -37.46
N ARG A 63 -18.91 38.72 -38.31
CA ARG A 63 -19.14 38.84 -39.75
C ARG A 63 -17.91 38.65 -40.60
N SER A 64 -18.12 38.52 -41.91
CA SER A 64 -17.05 38.55 -42.91
C SER A 64 -16.00 37.44 -42.72
N GLY A 65 -16.44 36.24 -42.34
CA GLY A 65 -15.54 35.11 -42.06
C GLY A 65 -14.94 35.09 -40.65
N GLY A 66 -15.21 36.11 -39.82
CA GLY A 66 -14.76 36.14 -38.43
C GLY A 66 -15.24 34.94 -37.63
N LYS A 67 -14.47 34.58 -36.60
CA LYS A 67 -14.76 33.47 -35.70
C LYS A 67 -14.89 33.97 -34.27
N ALA A 68 -15.87 33.45 -33.56
CA ALA A 68 -16.04 33.70 -32.14
C ALA A 68 -16.19 32.37 -31.41
N LYS A 69 -15.37 32.14 -30.39
CA LYS A 69 -15.47 30.99 -29.47
C LYS A 69 -15.70 31.52 -28.06
N PHE A 70 -16.80 31.11 -27.44
CA PHE A 70 -17.21 31.56 -26.10
C PHE A 70 -17.29 30.36 -25.15
N ARG A 71 -16.69 30.52 -23.97
CA ARG A 71 -16.84 29.60 -22.84
C ARG A 71 -17.29 30.40 -21.63
N ASN A 72 -18.30 29.91 -20.90
CA ASN A 72 -18.74 30.40 -19.59
C ASN A 72 -18.89 31.94 -19.54
N ALA A 73 -19.90 32.47 -20.23
CA ALA A 73 -20.13 33.91 -20.34
C ALA A 73 -21.56 34.33 -20.02
N ASP A 74 -21.68 35.41 -19.24
CA ASP A 74 -22.94 36.04 -18.87
C ASP A 74 -23.17 37.27 -19.75
N ILE A 75 -24.32 37.36 -20.42
CA ILE A 75 -24.62 38.36 -21.44
C ILE A 75 -26.00 38.95 -21.19
N SER A 76 -26.03 40.23 -20.82
CA SER A 76 -27.28 40.91 -20.43
C SER A 76 -27.43 42.35 -20.90
N GLY A 77 -28.68 42.74 -21.18
CA GLY A 77 -29.03 44.08 -21.66
C GLY A 77 -28.50 44.40 -23.06
N GLY A 78 -28.17 43.36 -23.85
CA GLY A 78 -27.76 43.46 -25.23
C GLY A 78 -28.92 43.56 -26.21
N GLY A 79 -28.64 44.04 -27.41
CA GLY A 79 -29.63 44.37 -28.43
C GLY A 79 -30.25 45.76 -28.24
N ALA A 80 -31.07 46.15 -29.20
CA ALA A 80 -31.72 47.45 -29.32
C ALA A 80 -33.17 47.27 -29.76
N ILE A 81 -34.05 48.06 -29.15
CA ILE A 81 -35.47 48.10 -29.53
C ILE A 81 -35.57 48.91 -30.84
N PRO A 82 -36.25 48.42 -31.88
CA PRO A 82 -36.51 49.20 -33.09
C PRO A 82 -37.29 50.49 -32.76
N GLY A 83 -36.57 51.60 -32.56
CA GLY A 83 -37.15 52.90 -32.24
C GLY A 83 -37.70 53.62 -33.47
N ILE A 84 -38.82 54.34 -33.29
CA ILE A 84 -39.33 55.30 -34.28
C ILE A 84 -38.63 56.64 -34.04
N LEU A 85 -37.72 57.04 -34.93
CA LEU A 85 -37.11 58.37 -34.92
C LEU A 85 -38.09 59.41 -35.51
N MET A 86 -38.51 60.37 -34.68
CA MET A 86 -39.20 61.59 -35.14
C MET A 86 -38.18 62.72 -35.29
N HIS A 87 -38.09 63.31 -36.48
CA HIS A 87 -37.34 64.55 -36.72
C HIS A 87 -38.26 65.56 -37.42
N ASN A 88 -38.51 66.71 -36.78
CA ASN A 88 -39.36 67.81 -37.29
C ASN A 88 -40.76 67.34 -37.76
N ASP A 89 -41.52 66.65 -36.91
CA ASP A 89 -42.90 66.20 -37.16
C ASP A 89 -43.11 65.33 -38.42
N LYS A 90 -42.03 64.78 -38.99
CA LYS A 90 -42.08 63.86 -40.13
C LYS A 90 -41.71 62.45 -39.68
N PHE A 91 -42.59 61.51 -40.01
CA PHE A 91 -42.32 60.07 -39.91
C PHE A 91 -41.16 59.72 -40.86
N ILE A 92 -39.97 59.46 -40.32
CA ILE A 92 -38.90 58.83 -41.10
C ILE A 92 -39.05 57.32 -40.91
N ALA A 93 -40.06 56.73 -41.56
CA ALA A 93 -40.12 55.29 -41.78
C ALA A 93 -39.17 54.94 -42.93
N LYS A 94 -37.87 55.09 -42.69
CA LYS A 94 -36.81 54.54 -43.54
C LYS A 94 -35.62 54.22 -42.63
N THR A 95 -35.62 52.99 -42.13
CA THR A 95 -34.41 52.18 -41.92
C THR A 95 -33.19 52.97 -41.43
N ALA A 96 -33.21 53.45 -40.19
CA ALA A 96 -32.02 53.27 -39.36
C ALA A 96 -32.00 51.77 -39.00
N SER A 97 -31.69 50.93 -39.99
CA SER A 97 -31.88 49.48 -39.92
C SER A 97 -30.84 48.83 -39.02
N ALA A 98 -31.30 48.03 -38.05
CA ALA A 98 -30.79 46.68 -37.83
C ALA A 98 -29.35 46.48 -37.33
N SER A 99 -28.68 47.47 -36.71
CA SER A 99 -27.28 47.27 -36.28
C SER A 99 -27.15 46.38 -35.04
N PHE A 100 -28.13 46.40 -34.14
CA PHE A 100 -28.05 45.76 -32.83
C PHE A 100 -29.35 45.02 -32.49
N GLU A 101 -29.88 44.17 -33.36
CA GLU A 101 -31.17 43.49 -33.08
C GLU A 101 -31.09 42.42 -31.99
N SER A 102 -29.88 42.07 -31.53
CA SER A 102 -29.62 41.03 -30.52
C SER A 102 -28.32 41.32 -29.77
N ALA A 103 -28.12 40.62 -28.65
CA ALA A 103 -26.88 40.67 -27.89
C ALA A 103 -25.71 40.09 -28.70
N ILE A 104 -25.95 38.99 -29.42
CA ILE A 104 -24.99 38.39 -30.36
C ILE A 104 -25.60 38.38 -31.76
N TYR A 105 -24.88 38.94 -32.74
CA TYR A 105 -25.33 39.02 -34.12
C TYR A 105 -24.35 38.34 -35.07
N VAL A 106 -24.68 37.13 -35.53
CA VAL A 106 -23.87 36.37 -36.49
C VAL A 106 -24.39 36.61 -37.89
N ARG A 107 -23.58 37.19 -38.78
CA ARG A 107 -24.02 37.44 -40.15
C ARG A 107 -22.95 37.37 -41.22
N ASN A 108 -23.36 37.31 -42.49
CA ASN A 108 -22.49 37.49 -43.65
C ASN A 108 -21.20 36.63 -43.59
N GLY A 109 -21.33 35.34 -43.29
CA GLY A 109 -20.19 34.41 -43.21
C GLY A 109 -19.49 34.29 -41.86
N GLY A 110 -20.00 34.89 -40.79
CA GLY A 110 -19.45 34.70 -39.43
C GLY A 110 -19.60 33.26 -38.92
N ASN A 111 -18.69 32.84 -38.03
CA ASN A 111 -18.73 31.56 -37.32
C ASN A 111 -18.79 31.81 -35.81
N PHE A 112 -19.65 31.08 -35.12
CA PHE A 112 -19.89 31.26 -33.70
C PHE A 112 -20.02 29.90 -33.03
N GLU A 113 -19.21 29.66 -32.01
CA GLU A 113 -19.25 28.47 -31.18
C GLU A 113 -19.30 28.93 -29.73
N ALA A 114 -20.24 28.40 -28.97
CA ALA A 114 -20.37 28.72 -27.57
C ALA A 114 -20.80 27.52 -26.72
N ASP A 115 -20.26 27.50 -25.51
CA ASP A 115 -20.57 26.57 -24.43
C ASP A 115 -20.75 27.40 -23.14
N GLY A 116 -21.77 27.11 -22.33
CA GLY A 116 -21.93 27.75 -21.01
C GLY A 116 -22.36 29.22 -21.05
N LEU A 117 -23.24 29.64 -21.97
CA LEU A 117 -23.72 31.02 -22.00
C LEU A 117 -24.93 31.23 -21.08
N ASN A 118 -24.95 32.34 -20.35
CA ASN A 118 -26.16 32.85 -19.70
C ASN A 118 -26.65 34.08 -20.48
N LEU A 119 -27.66 33.90 -21.34
CA LEU A 119 -28.26 34.99 -22.12
C LEU A 119 -29.60 35.41 -21.53
N HIS A 120 -29.61 36.56 -20.86
CA HIS A 120 -30.81 37.07 -20.20
C HIS A 120 -30.96 38.59 -20.25
N ASP A 121 -32.19 39.07 -20.06
CA ASP A 121 -32.54 40.50 -20.09
C ASP A 121 -32.06 41.23 -21.37
N ASN A 122 -31.88 40.49 -22.47
CA ASN A 122 -31.54 41.06 -23.76
C ASN A 122 -32.81 41.35 -24.56
N TYR A 123 -32.74 42.29 -25.52
CA TYR A 123 -33.85 42.44 -26.47
C TYR A 123 -34.06 41.16 -27.28
N ALA A 124 -32.97 40.64 -27.85
CA ALA A 124 -32.91 39.26 -28.32
C ALA A 124 -31.56 38.64 -27.97
N GLY A 125 -31.52 37.34 -27.71
CA GLY A 125 -30.28 36.62 -27.38
C GLY A 125 -29.33 36.57 -28.59
N ILE A 126 -29.63 35.68 -29.54
CA ILE A 126 -28.79 35.43 -30.73
C ILE A 126 -29.60 35.67 -32.01
N TYR A 127 -29.04 36.45 -32.93
CA TYR A 127 -29.57 36.64 -34.28
C TYR A 127 -28.60 36.07 -35.31
N VAL A 128 -29.10 35.26 -36.25
CA VAL A 128 -28.34 34.69 -37.36
C VAL A 128 -28.92 35.11 -38.72
N GLU A 129 -28.08 35.72 -39.58
CA GLU A 129 -28.49 36.24 -40.91
C GLU A 129 -27.44 35.98 -42.01
N ASN A 130 -27.83 35.53 -43.21
CA ASN A 130 -26.92 35.51 -44.38
C ASN A 130 -25.56 34.77 -44.16
N VAL A 131 -25.50 33.75 -43.29
CA VAL A 131 -24.38 32.81 -43.12
C VAL A 131 -24.43 31.63 -44.13
N PRO A 132 -23.42 31.39 -44.97
CA PRO A 132 -23.41 30.31 -45.96
C PRO A 132 -23.39 28.91 -45.32
N TYR A 133 -23.65 27.85 -46.10
CA TYR A 133 -23.79 26.47 -45.60
C TYR A 133 -22.54 25.90 -44.89
N TYR A 134 -21.37 26.51 -45.10
CA TYR A 134 -20.09 26.11 -44.51
C TYR A 134 -19.75 26.91 -43.24
N SER A 135 -20.62 27.85 -42.81
CA SER A 135 -20.47 28.54 -41.54
C SER A 135 -21.03 27.70 -40.41
N GLU A 136 -20.29 27.63 -39.31
CA GLU A 136 -20.70 26.93 -38.09
C GLU A 136 -21.27 27.95 -37.10
N VAL A 137 -22.50 27.70 -36.64
CA VAL A 137 -23.18 28.50 -35.62
C VAL A 137 -23.79 27.54 -34.61
N LYS A 138 -23.16 27.50 -33.43
CA LYS A 138 -23.46 26.59 -32.35
C LYS A 138 -23.47 27.34 -31.01
N ALA A 139 -24.45 27.03 -30.16
CA ALA A 139 -24.47 27.45 -28.76
C ALA A 139 -25.11 26.33 -27.93
N ASN A 140 -24.31 25.56 -27.20
CA ASN A 140 -24.80 24.42 -26.42
C ASN A 140 -24.55 24.66 -24.92
N ARG A 141 -25.17 23.82 -24.07
CA ARG A 141 -25.01 23.88 -22.61
C ARG A 141 -25.15 25.31 -22.08
N SER A 142 -26.15 26.03 -22.57
CA SER A 142 -26.39 27.46 -22.31
C SER A 142 -27.81 27.69 -21.80
N LYS A 143 -28.02 28.83 -21.15
CA LYS A 143 -29.29 29.27 -20.57
C LYS A 143 -29.83 30.47 -21.33
N PHE A 144 -31.07 30.35 -21.81
CA PHE A 144 -31.84 31.42 -22.43
C PHE A 144 -33.07 31.70 -21.57
N PHE A 145 -33.12 32.86 -20.93
CA PHE A 145 -34.22 33.23 -20.04
C PHE A 145 -34.41 34.74 -19.99
N SER A 146 -35.61 35.21 -19.66
CA SER A 146 -35.91 36.66 -19.50
C SER A 146 -35.56 37.60 -20.67
N ASN A 147 -35.25 37.09 -21.87
CA ASN A 147 -35.08 37.93 -23.07
C ASN A 147 -36.43 38.50 -23.52
N ASP A 148 -36.47 39.75 -23.98
CA ASP A 148 -37.72 40.49 -24.25
C ASP A 148 -38.47 39.95 -25.47
N ALA A 149 -37.81 39.91 -26.64
CA ALA A 149 -38.44 39.56 -27.91
C ALA A 149 -38.21 38.10 -28.33
N TYR A 150 -36.95 37.66 -28.41
CA TYR A 150 -36.57 36.32 -28.90
C TYR A 150 -35.30 35.81 -28.22
N ASP A 151 -35.21 34.50 -28.03
CA ASP A 151 -33.99 33.84 -27.56
C ASP A 151 -33.05 33.61 -28.76
N VAL A 152 -33.60 33.05 -29.85
CA VAL A 152 -32.87 32.81 -31.09
C VAL A 152 -33.70 33.19 -32.31
N ILE A 153 -33.11 34.00 -33.19
CA ILE A 153 -33.69 34.42 -34.47
C ILE A 153 -32.82 33.93 -35.62
N TYR A 154 -33.46 33.26 -36.58
CA TYR A 154 -32.88 32.91 -37.86
C TYR A 154 -33.67 33.53 -39.03
N ALA A 155 -32.98 34.31 -39.88
CA ALA A 155 -33.58 35.01 -41.00
C ALA A 155 -32.83 34.83 -42.34
N LYS A 156 -33.36 33.95 -43.21
CA LYS A 156 -33.10 33.79 -44.67
C LYS A 156 -31.66 33.42 -45.12
N ASN A 157 -31.60 32.63 -46.21
CA ASN A 157 -30.47 32.32 -47.10
C ASN A 157 -29.24 31.56 -46.54
N SER A 158 -29.40 30.73 -45.49
CA SER A 158 -28.23 30.36 -44.68
C SER A 158 -28.32 29.09 -43.82
N VAL A 159 -27.45 28.08 -44.02
CA VAL A 159 -27.30 26.78 -43.30
C VAL A 159 -28.57 25.94 -43.00
N ASN A 160 -28.43 24.62 -43.06
CA ASN A 160 -29.46 23.66 -42.63
C ASN A 160 -29.28 23.17 -41.18
N ASN A 161 -28.30 23.68 -40.43
CA ASN A 161 -27.90 23.09 -39.15
C ASN A 161 -27.41 24.17 -38.15
N LEU A 162 -28.34 24.89 -37.52
CA LEU A 162 -28.04 25.73 -36.35
C LEU A 162 -28.13 24.84 -35.10
N ASP A 163 -26.99 24.51 -34.51
CA ASP A 163 -26.88 23.60 -33.34
C ASP A 163 -27.08 24.40 -32.05
N PHE A 164 -28.23 24.22 -31.42
CA PHE A 164 -28.61 24.84 -30.15
C PHE A 164 -29.12 23.78 -29.17
N LYS A 165 -28.45 22.62 -29.15
CA LYS A 165 -28.81 21.49 -28.29
C LYS A 165 -28.35 21.69 -26.85
N TYR A 166 -28.91 20.90 -25.93
CA TYR A 166 -28.45 20.88 -24.52
C TYR A 166 -28.60 22.21 -23.78
N ASN A 167 -29.55 23.04 -24.20
CA ASN A 167 -29.79 24.35 -23.61
C ASN A 167 -30.99 24.35 -22.67
N TRP A 168 -30.94 25.18 -21.64
CA TRP A 168 -32.10 25.57 -20.84
C TRP A 168 -32.85 26.72 -21.52
N TRP A 169 -34.13 26.53 -21.77
CA TRP A 169 -34.99 27.50 -22.49
C TRP A 169 -35.98 28.24 -21.57
N GLY A 170 -35.72 28.23 -20.27
CA GLY A 170 -36.60 28.83 -19.25
C GLY A 170 -37.78 27.96 -18.82
N TYR A 171 -37.95 26.77 -19.40
CA TYR A 171 -39.04 25.83 -19.09
C TYR A 171 -38.56 24.37 -19.16
N PRO A 172 -39.00 23.48 -18.24
CA PRO A 172 -38.62 22.05 -18.24
C PRO A 172 -39.02 21.29 -19.51
N ASP A 173 -40.17 21.64 -20.09
CA ASP A 173 -40.66 21.02 -21.33
C ASP A 173 -39.99 21.58 -22.60
N GLY A 174 -38.93 22.39 -22.44
CA GLY A 174 -38.23 23.08 -23.53
C GLY A 174 -38.99 24.29 -24.07
N PRO A 175 -38.64 24.77 -25.28
CA PRO A 175 -39.28 25.93 -25.88
C PRO A 175 -40.80 25.75 -26.01
N LYS A 176 -41.56 26.74 -25.54
CA LYS A 176 -43.02 26.63 -25.50
C LYS A 176 -43.62 26.65 -26.91
N LYS A 177 -44.48 25.67 -27.20
CA LYS A 177 -45.12 25.49 -28.53
C LYS A 177 -46.21 26.55 -28.80
N LEU A 178 -46.25 27.06 -30.03
CA LEU A 178 -47.30 27.97 -30.51
C LEU A 178 -48.27 27.25 -31.46
N PHE A 179 -49.57 27.44 -31.23
CA PHE A 179 -50.64 26.76 -31.96
C PHE A 179 -51.62 27.73 -32.60
N TYR A 180 -52.07 27.41 -33.81
CA TYR A 180 -53.24 28.01 -34.45
C TYR A 180 -54.31 26.93 -34.56
N GLY A 181 -55.29 26.97 -33.66
CA GLY A 181 -56.20 25.84 -33.44
C GLY A 181 -55.43 24.62 -32.91
N SER A 182 -55.50 23.48 -33.59
CA SER A 182 -54.79 22.25 -33.23
C SER A 182 -53.45 22.07 -33.97
N VAL A 183 -53.06 23.02 -34.83
CA VAL A 183 -51.83 22.92 -35.64
C VAL A 183 -50.72 23.72 -34.97
N GLN A 184 -49.63 23.06 -34.61
CA GLN A 184 -48.41 23.73 -34.15
C GLN A 184 -47.77 24.45 -35.35
N TYR A 185 -47.49 25.73 -35.22
CA TYR A 185 -46.87 26.54 -36.29
C TYR A 185 -45.49 27.10 -35.93
N GLY A 186 -45.04 26.94 -34.68
CA GLY A 186 -43.75 27.42 -34.22
C GLY A 186 -43.57 27.29 -32.71
N TYR A 187 -42.62 28.05 -32.18
CA TYR A 187 -42.25 28.10 -30.78
C TYR A 187 -42.21 29.56 -30.31
N GLU A 188 -42.52 29.81 -29.04
CA GLU A 188 -42.37 31.11 -28.40
C GLU A 188 -40.88 31.47 -28.35
N LYS A 189 -40.52 32.71 -28.69
CA LYS A 189 -39.15 33.27 -28.69
C LYS A 189 -38.10 32.56 -29.56
N ILE A 190 -38.42 31.49 -30.27
CA ILE A 190 -37.56 30.89 -31.30
C ILE A 190 -38.16 31.11 -32.68
N ARG A 191 -37.37 31.68 -33.59
CA ARG A 191 -37.80 31.94 -34.97
C ARG A 191 -36.87 31.31 -35.98
N GLY A 192 -37.42 30.48 -36.87
CA GLY A 192 -36.67 29.87 -37.97
C GLY A 192 -36.35 28.40 -37.72
N SER A 193 -35.39 27.86 -38.49
CA SER A 193 -34.96 26.46 -38.37
C SER A 193 -33.76 26.37 -37.43
N VAL A 194 -34.04 26.11 -36.16
CA VAL A 194 -33.05 25.95 -35.09
C VAL A 194 -33.18 24.53 -34.55
N ASP A 195 -32.06 23.81 -34.42
CA ASP A 195 -32.04 22.51 -33.75
C ASP A 195 -31.83 22.73 -32.25
N PHE A 196 -32.89 22.62 -31.48
CA PHE A 196 -32.88 22.77 -30.02
C PHE A 196 -33.20 21.44 -29.32
N SER A 197 -32.95 20.30 -29.98
CA SER A 197 -33.16 18.99 -29.36
C SER A 197 -32.32 18.80 -28.10
N ASP A 198 -32.62 17.74 -27.35
CA ASP A 198 -31.81 17.31 -26.21
C ASP A 198 -31.66 18.44 -25.17
N TRP A 199 -32.72 19.23 -24.96
CA TRP A 199 -32.70 20.40 -24.08
C TRP A 199 -32.59 20.01 -22.60
N ALA A 200 -32.00 20.89 -21.79
CA ALA A 200 -31.96 20.71 -20.35
C ALA A 200 -33.36 20.90 -19.76
N ASP A 201 -33.76 20.04 -18.82
CA ASP A 201 -35.05 20.06 -18.14
C ASP A 201 -35.02 20.84 -16.80
N LYS A 202 -33.82 21.22 -16.34
CA LYS A 202 -33.57 22.07 -15.17
C LYS A 202 -32.63 23.24 -15.51
N GLU A 203 -32.76 24.35 -14.78
CA GLU A 203 -31.93 25.55 -14.98
C GLU A 203 -30.49 25.35 -14.48
N ASP A 204 -30.32 24.55 -13.44
CA ASP A 204 -29.09 24.18 -12.75
C ASP A 204 -28.51 22.86 -13.27
N PHE A 205 -28.54 22.65 -14.60
CA PHE A 205 -27.85 21.51 -15.20
C PHE A 205 -26.33 21.61 -14.97
N HIS A 206 -25.68 20.46 -14.84
CA HIS A 206 -24.24 20.30 -14.69
C HIS A 206 -23.78 19.12 -15.55
N ASP A 207 -22.49 19.11 -15.89
CA ASP A 207 -21.90 17.99 -16.61
C ASP A 207 -21.73 16.79 -15.65
N PRO A 208 -21.86 15.54 -16.16
CA PRO A 208 -21.48 14.37 -15.40
C PRO A 208 -19.99 14.39 -15.02
N VAL A 209 -19.66 13.95 -13.82
CA VAL A 209 -18.29 13.94 -13.28
C VAL A 209 -17.70 12.53 -13.33
N ILE A 210 -16.44 12.44 -13.72
CA ILE A 210 -15.64 11.20 -13.66
C ILE A 210 -14.47 11.41 -12.71
N ILE A 211 -14.36 10.55 -11.69
CA ILE A 211 -13.19 10.50 -10.79
C ILE A 211 -12.23 9.41 -11.27
N ILE A 212 -10.99 9.81 -11.52
CA ILE A 212 -9.90 8.96 -12.03
C ILE A 212 -8.79 8.87 -10.98
N PRO A 213 -8.49 7.66 -10.48
CA PRO A 213 -7.45 7.48 -9.48
C PRO A 213 -6.04 7.60 -10.07
N GLY A 214 -5.05 7.74 -9.18
CA GLY A 214 -3.63 7.57 -9.50
C GLY A 214 -3.19 6.11 -9.54
N ILE A 215 -1.87 5.91 -9.62
CA ILE A 215 -1.26 4.60 -9.42
C ILE A 215 -1.75 4.00 -8.10
N LEU A 216 -2.02 2.70 -8.07
CA LEU A 216 -2.52 1.96 -6.90
C LEU A 216 -3.95 2.26 -6.46
N GLY A 217 -4.60 3.29 -7.01
CA GLY A 217 -5.98 3.62 -6.66
C GLY A 217 -7.02 2.75 -7.36
N SER A 218 -6.66 1.55 -7.83
CA SER A 218 -7.59 0.59 -8.42
C SER A 218 -7.18 -0.84 -8.09
N GLN A 219 -8.15 -1.65 -7.71
CA GLN A 219 -7.97 -3.05 -7.36
C GLN A 219 -9.18 -3.88 -7.82
N LYS A 220 -8.97 -5.13 -8.23
CA LYS A 220 -10.08 -6.01 -8.65
C LYS A 220 -10.80 -6.59 -7.45
N LYS A 221 -12.13 -6.61 -7.46
CA LYS A 221 -12.97 -7.37 -6.54
C LYS A 221 -13.94 -8.19 -7.37
N ASP A 222 -13.99 -9.50 -7.16
CA ASP A 222 -14.83 -10.43 -7.95
C ASP A 222 -14.61 -10.28 -9.48
N GLY A 223 -13.34 -10.08 -9.88
CA GLY A 223 -12.95 -9.88 -11.28
C GLY A 223 -13.27 -8.50 -11.88
N GLN A 224 -13.90 -7.60 -11.13
CA GLN A 224 -14.23 -6.24 -11.58
C GLN A 224 -13.31 -5.21 -10.94
N TRP A 225 -12.85 -4.23 -11.72
CA TRP A 225 -12.05 -3.12 -11.19
C TRP A 225 -12.89 -2.21 -10.31
N GLN A 226 -12.38 -1.89 -9.12
CA GLN A 226 -12.97 -0.92 -8.19
C GLN A 226 -11.95 0.16 -7.86
N ILE A 227 -12.43 1.39 -7.66
CA ILE A 227 -11.57 2.50 -7.25
C ILE A 227 -11.24 2.33 -5.76
N ASP A 228 -9.95 2.25 -5.47
CA ASP A 228 -9.34 2.20 -4.14
C ASP A 228 -10.18 1.55 -3.02
N PRO A 229 -10.53 0.26 -3.14
CA PRO A 229 -11.31 -0.43 -2.12
C PRO A 229 -10.51 -0.72 -0.84
N VAL A 230 -9.29 -0.21 -0.72
CA VAL A 230 -8.33 -0.55 0.35
C VAL A 230 -8.02 0.67 1.21
N PHE A 231 -7.65 1.80 0.62
CA PHE A 231 -7.29 3.01 1.37
C PHE A 231 -8.42 4.03 1.48
N HIS A 232 -9.48 3.90 0.67
CA HIS A 232 -10.63 4.79 0.69
C HIS A 232 -10.25 6.28 0.45
N THR A 233 -9.16 6.52 -0.28
CA THR A 233 -8.56 7.83 -0.53
C THR A 233 -9.53 8.80 -1.22
N TYR A 234 -10.42 8.26 -2.05
CA TYR A 234 -11.35 9.03 -2.89
C TYR A 234 -12.75 9.15 -2.29
N ASP A 235 -13.04 8.50 -1.16
CA ASP A 235 -14.40 8.41 -0.62
C ASP A 235 -14.91 9.80 -0.19
N ASN A 236 -14.09 10.59 0.49
CA ASN A 236 -14.47 11.95 0.89
C ASN A 236 -14.80 12.84 -0.31
N LEU A 237 -14.02 12.77 -1.39
CA LEU A 237 -14.28 13.50 -2.63
C LEU A 237 -15.58 13.04 -3.30
N TYR A 238 -15.78 11.72 -3.39
CA TYR A 238 -16.98 11.13 -3.98
C TYR A 238 -18.24 11.50 -3.20
N ASP A 239 -18.18 11.40 -1.87
CA ASP A 239 -19.28 11.76 -0.98
C ASP A 239 -19.58 13.26 -1.01
N GLU A 240 -18.57 14.13 -1.14
CA GLU A 240 -18.76 15.57 -1.27
C GLU A 240 -19.55 15.91 -2.55
N PHE A 241 -19.28 15.26 -3.68
CA PHE A 241 -20.12 15.41 -4.87
C PHE A 241 -21.55 14.94 -4.63
N ALA A 242 -21.72 13.76 -4.03
CA ALA A 242 -23.04 13.19 -3.75
C ALA A 242 -23.87 14.06 -2.79
N ASP A 243 -23.25 14.65 -1.77
CA ASP A 243 -23.88 15.57 -0.84
C ASP A 243 -24.27 16.90 -1.48
N ASN A 244 -23.63 17.28 -2.59
CA ASN A 244 -23.86 18.52 -3.33
C ASN A 244 -24.64 18.34 -4.65
N GLY A 245 -25.48 17.29 -4.71
CA GLY A 245 -26.53 17.16 -5.73
C GLY A 245 -26.20 16.25 -6.90
N TYR A 246 -25.01 15.67 -6.94
CA TYR A 246 -24.69 14.59 -7.88
C TYR A 246 -25.26 13.25 -7.41
N VAL A 247 -25.63 12.41 -8.36
CA VAL A 247 -26.22 11.09 -8.15
C VAL A 247 -25.24 10.00 -8.63
N PRO A 248 -24.76 9.14 -7.71
CA PRO A 248 -23.92 7.99 -8.02
C PRO A 248 -24.42 7.16 -9.21
N GLU A 249 -23.53 6.87 -10.16
CA GLU A 249 -23.78 6.08 -11.37
C GLU A 249 -24.84 6.66 -12.32
N GLU A 250 -25.35 7.86 -12.08
CA GLU A 250 -26.23 8.60 -13.01
C GLU A 250 -25.50 9.81 -13.61
N ASP A 251 -24.85 10.63 -12.77
CA ASP A 251 -24.03 11.76 -13.19
C ASP A 251 -22.71 11.88 -12.39
N LEU A 252 -22.42 10.92 -11.51
CA LEU A 252 -21.15 10.79 -10.79
C LEU A 252 -20.57 9.38 -10.95
N PHE A 253 -19.47 9.31 -11.69
CA PHE A 253 -18.88 8.06 -12.15
C PHE A 253 -17.46 7.85 -11.62
N LYS A 254 -17.13 6.59 -11.37
CA LYS A 254 -15.78 6.13 -11.04
C LYS A 254 -15.14 5.53 -12.29
N PHE A 255 -13.84 5.74 -12.49
CA PHE A 255 -13.09 5.13 -13.58
C PHE A 255 -11.86 4.37 -13.06
N PRO A 256 -12.05 3.19 -12.44
CA PRO A 256 -10.93 2.34 -12.06
C PRO A 256 -10.35 1.66 -13.30
N TYR A 257 -9.04 1.42 -13.29
CA TYR A 257 -8.32 0.87 -14.44
C TYR A 257 -7.12 0.02 -14.01
N GLU A 258 -6.57 -0.75 -14.94
CA GLU A 258 -5.32 -1.48 -14.75
C GLU A 258 -4.15 -0.48 -14.76
N TRP A 259 -3.77 0.00 -13.57
CA TRP A 259 -2.83 1.09 -13.41
C TRP A 259 -1.39 0.72 -13.80
N ARG A 260 -1.07 -0.57 -13.97
CA ARG A 260 0.27 -1.00 -14.41
C ARG A 260 0.49 -0.85 -15.91
N ASP A 261 -0.58 -0.77 -16.69
CA ASP A 261 -0.53 -0.66 -18.14
C ASP A 261 -0.30 0.80 -18.57
N SER A 262 0.03 1.04 -19.84
CA SER A 262 0.33 2.38 -20.37
C SER A 262 -0.85 3.34 -20.20
N ASN A 263 -0.56 4.57 -19.79
CA ASN A 263 -1.51 5.68 -19.72
C ASN A 263 -2.16 5.96 -21.08
N ALA A 264 -1.48 5.66 -22.20
CA ALA A 264 -2.04 5.78 -23.54
C ALA A 264 -3.11 4.73 -23.86
N ASP A 265 -3.05 3.55 -23.26
CA ASP A 265 -4.11 2.56 -23.35
C ASP A 265 -5.26 2.89 -22.39
N GLY A 266 -4.93 3.36 -21.17
CA GLY A 266 -5.91 3.92 -20.24
C GLY A 266 -6.73 5.07 -20.84
N ALA A 267 -6.12 5.95 -21.62
CA ALA A 267 -6.80 7.06 -22.31
C ALA A 267 -7.83 6.57 -23.34
N LYS A 268 -7.60 5.43 -24.00
CA LYS A 268 -8.58 4.82 -24.92
C LYS A 268 -9.76 4.22 -24.15
N LEU A 269 -9.50 3.61 -22.99
CA LEU A 269 -10.55 3.14 -22.09
C LEU A 269 -11.38 4.30 -21.55
N LEU A 270 -10.74 5.44 -21.23
CA LEU A 270 -11.42 6.66 -20.81
C LEU A 270 -12.34 7.19 -21.93
N LYS A 271 -11.87 7.23 -23.18
CA LYS A 271 -12.72 7.58 -24.33
C LYS A 271 -13.97 6.71 -24.40
N ASP A 272 -13.83 5.41 -24.18
CA ASP A 272 -14.96 4.49 -24.27
C ASP A 272 -15.91 4.66 -23.07
N LYS A 273 -15.38 4.92 -21.87
CA LYS A 273 -16.19 5.26 -20.69
C LYS A 273 -16.97 6.56 -20.87
N ILE A 274 -16.34 7.60 -21.41
CA ILE A 274 -17.00 8.88 -21.69
C ILE A 274 -18.12 8.68 -22.72
N ASN A 275 -17.91 7.86 -23.74
CA ASN A 275 -18.96 7.53 -24.71
C ASN A 275 -20.12 6.73 -24.09
N GLU A 276 -19.85 5.80 -23.17
CA GLU A 276 -20.89 5.14 -22.39
C GLU A 276 -21.72 6.16 -21.60
N ILE A 277 -21.07 7.06 -20.87
CA ILE A 277 -21.73 8.09 -20.07
C ILE A 277 -22.60 8.99 -20.94
N LYS A 278 -22.07 9.51 -22.06
CA LYS A 278 -22.85 10.38 -22.98
C LYS A 278 -24.10 9.70 -23.53
N ILE A 279 -24.02 8.40 -23.81
CA ILE A 279 -25.18 7.61 -24.26
C ILE A 279 -26.17 7.41 -23.11
N GLN A 280 -25.68 7.15 -21.91
CA GLN A 280 -26.51 6.92 -20.71
C GLN A 280 -27.26 8.19 -20.29
N THR A 281 -26.58 9.33 -20.29
CA THR A 281 -27.11 10.60 -19.76
C THR A 281 -27.79 11.46 -20.81
N ASP A 282 -27.66 11.12 -22.10
CA ASP A 282 -28.05 11.97 -23.23
C ASP A 282 -27.43 13.38 -23.13
N TRP A 283 -26.19 13.45 -22.65
CA TRP A 283 -25.43 14.68 -22.43
C TRP A 283 -24.12 14.67 -23.23
N PRO A 284 -23.64 15.81 -23.77
CA PRO A 284 -22.57 15.79 -24.78
C PRO A 284 -21.15 15.80 -24.21
N LYS A 285 -20.97 16.18 -22.94
CA LYS A 285 -19.65 16.37 -22.32
C LYS A 285 -19.60 15.82 -20.89
N VAL A 286 -18.40 15.68 -20.34
CA VAL A 286 -18.16 15.34 -18.93
C VAL A 286 -17.11 16.26 -18.31
N ASP A 287 -17.11 16.35 -16.99
CA ASP A 287 -16.01 16.90 -16.19
C ASP A 287 -15.15 15.76 -15.65
N VAL A 288 -13.82 15.95 -15.65
CA VAL A 288 -12.87 14.94 -15.21
C VAL A 288 -12.06 15.46 -14.03
N VAL A 289 -12.09 14.72 -12.92
CA VAL A 289 -11.24 14.94 -11.75
C VAL A 289 -10.24 13.80 -11.66
N ALA A 290 -8.96 14.10 -11.84
CA ALA A 290 -7.93 13.08 -12.00
C ALA A 290 -6.78 13.29 -11.02
N HIS A 291 -6.47 12.26 -10.25
CA HIS A 291 -5.43 12.30 -9.23
C HIS A 291 -4.12 11.69 -9.74
N SER A 292 -2.99 12.32 -9.40
CA SER A 292 -1.64 11.81 -9.62
C SER A 292 -1.45 11.40 -11.10
N MET A 293 -1.04 10.16 -11.35
CA MET A 293 -0.88 9.55 -12.67
C MET A 293 -2.17 9.56 -13.51
N GLY A 294 -3.35 9.48 -12.90
CA GLY A 294 -4.64 9.57 -13.60
C GLY A 294 -4.79 10.87 -14.38
N GLY A 295 -4.13 11.95 -13.94
CA GLY A 295 -4.08 13.20 -14.70
C GLY A 295 -3.25 13.11 -15.97
N LEU A 296 -2.20 12.28 -16.02
CA LEU A 296 -1.43 12.02 -17.25
C LEU A 296 -2.26 11.23 -18.27
N LEU A 297 -2.99 10.21 -17.80
CA LEU A 297 -3.96 9.46 -18.61
C LEU A 297 -5.04 10.39 -19.20
N SER A 298 -5.61 11.26 -18.37
CA SER A 298 -6.66 12.20 -18.78
C SER A 298 -6.15 13.22 -19.80
N ARG A 299 -4.94 13.73 -19.57
CA ARG A 299 -4.23 14.60 -20.51
C ARG A 299 -3.97 13.90 -21.84
N GLU A 300 -3.50 12.66 -21.83
CA GLU A 300 -3.29 11.90 -23.07
C GLU A 300 -4.59 11.79 -23.87
N TYR A 301 -5.74 11.56 -23.22
CA TYR A 301 -7.02 11.57 -23.94
C TYR A 301 -7.30 12.92 -24.61
N VAL A 302 -7.25 14.03 -23.86
CA VAL A 302 -7.56 15.39 -24.36
C VAL A 302 -6.56 15.85 -25.43
N GLU A 303 -5.29 15.49 -25.29
CA GLU A 303 -4.21 15.90 -26.19
C GLU A 303 -4.06 14.94 -27.40
N SER A 304 -4.81 13.84 -27.44
CA SER A 304 -4.78 12.87 -28.54
C SER A 304 -5.41 13.38 -29.84
N ASP A 305 -5.20 12.65 -30.94
CA ASP A 305 -5.85 12.93 -32.22
C ASP A 305 -7.24 12.27 -32.34
N TYR A 306 -7.57 11.41 -31.38
CA TYR A 306 -8.86 10.71 -31.29
C TYR A 306 -9.78 11.33 -30.23
N TYR A 307 -9.38 12.45 -29.62
CA TYR A 307 -10.21 13.24 -28.72
C TYR A 307 -11.51 13.68 -29.42
N GLN A 308 -12.65 13.50 -28.75
CA GLN A 308 -13.97 13.74 -29.34
C GLN A 308 -14.60 15.08 -28.91
N SER A 309 -13.81 15.98 -28.30
CA SER A 309 -14.29 17.28 -27.81
C SER A 309 -15.42 17.17 -26.77
N ASP A 310 -15.33 16.14 -25.93
CA ASP A 310 -16.35 15.72 -24.97
C ASP A 310 -15.91 15.77 -23.50
N VAL A 311 -14.78 16.42 -23.21
CA VAL A 311 -14.42 16.88 -21.86
C VAL A 311 -14.66 18.39 -21.81
N ASP A 312 -15.37 18.88 -20.80
CA ASP A 312 -15.54 20.31 -20.58
C ASP A 312 -14.46 20.87 -19.65
N GLN A 313 -14.33 20.26 -18.46
CA GLN A 313 -13.32 20.61 -17.47
C GLN A 313 -12.42 19.41 -17.15
N LEU A 314 -11.12 19.66 -16.99
CA LEU A 314 -10.16 18.71 -16.44
C LEU A 314 -9.49 19.33 -15.22
N VAL A 315 -9.76 18.78 -14.04
CA VAL A 315 -9.12 19.15 -12.79
C VAL A 315 -8.13 18.06 -12.41
N THR A 316 -6.84 18.42 -12.38
CA THR A 316 -5.76 17.51 -11.97
C THR A 316 -5.35 17.76 -10.53
N LEU A 317 -5.16 16.70 -9.75
CA LEU A 317 -4.72 16.74 -8.35
C LEU A 317 -3.32 16.12 -8.25
N GLY A 318 -2.29 16.88 -7.91
CA GLY A 318 -0.93 16.37 -7.69
C GLY A 318 -0.28 15.74 -8.93
N THR A 319 -0.76 16.01 -10.15
CA THR A 319 -0.27 15.30 -11.34
C THR A 319 1.21 15.60 -11.64
N PRO A 320 2.07 14.57 -11.82
CA PRO A 320 3.49 14.75 -12.15
C PRO A 320 3.67 15.13 -13.62
N HIS A 321 3.31 16.36 -13.99
CA HIS A 321 3.31 16.79 -15.39
C HIS A 321 4.67 16.69 -16.08
N ASN A 322 5.79 16.74 -15.35
CA ASN A 322 7.14 16.53 -15.87
C ASN A 322 7.81 15.27 -15.29
N GLY A 323 7.04 14.39 -14.64
CA GLY A 323 7.47 13.16 -14.00
C GLY A 323 7.81 13.33 -12.51
N ALA A 324 8.01 12.21 -11.82
CA ALA A 324 8.35 12.14 -10.41
C ALA A 324 9.68 11.41 -10.24
N PRO A 325 10.74 12.05 -9.68
CA PRO A 325 12.05 11.42 -9.54
C PRO A 325 12.02 10.09 -8.79
N GLU A 326 11.11 9.93 -7.83
CA GLU A 326 10.92 8.69 -7.10
C GLU A 326 10.72 7.45 -8.01
N ALA A 327 10.09 7.61 -9.19
CA ALA A 327 9.89 6.53 -10.15
C ALA A 327 11.20 5.87 -10.61
N TYR A 328 12.32 6.61 -10.58
CA TYR A 328 13.66 6.10 -10.92
C TYR A 328 14.09 4.94 -10.03
N LEU A 329 13.80 4.99 -8.74
CA LEU A 329 14.20 3.97 -7.78
C LEU A 329 13.47 2.65 -8.00
N LYS A 330 12.18 2.76 -8.33
CA LYS A 330 11.30 1.63 -8.63
C LYS A 330 11.68 1.01 -9.99
N TRP A 331 11.91 1.84 -11.00
CA TRP A 331 12.25 1.41 -12.37
C TRP A 331 13.64 0.79 -12.46
N GLU A 332 14.69 1.51 -12.09
CA GLU A 332 16.07 1.02 -12.25
C GLU A 332 16.48 0.02 -11.18
N GLY A 333 15.86 0.09 -10.01
CA GLY A 333 16.42 -0.46 -8.79
C GLY A 333 15.60 -1.52 -8.09
N ASP A 334 14.29 -1.62 -8.36
CA ASP A 334 13.26 -2.27 -7.53
C ASP A 334 13.23 -1.83 -6.05
N LYS A 335 13.66 -0.59 -5.78
CA LYS A 335 13.77 -0.02 -4.42
C LYS A 335 12.65 0.97 -4.09
N TRP A 336 12.63 1.35 -2.81
CA TRP A 336 11.92 2.53 -2.26
C TRP A 336 10.42 2.36 -2.09
N PHE A 337 10.07 1.45 -1.20
CA PHE A 337 8.70 1.29 -0.74
C PHE A 337 8.58 1.84 0.67
N TRP A 338 8.41 3.15 0.78
CA TRP A 338 8.48 3.85 2.06
C TRP A 338 7.16 4.43 2.49
N SER A 339 6.28 4.84 1.57
CA SER A 339 4.92 5.20 1.98
C SER A 339 4.10 3.95 2.29
N LEU A 340 2.99 4.13 3.02
CA LEU A 340 2.01 3.08 3.27
C LEU A 340 1.56 2.39 1.96
N GLY A 341 1.25 3.19 0.93
CA GLY A 341 0.81 2.70 -0.38
C GLY A 341 1.92 1.97 -1.14
N ASP A 342 3.17 2.41 -1.01
CA ASP A 342 4.29 1.73 -1.66
C ASP A 342 4.54 0.35 -1.03
N ILE A 343 4.60 0.26 0.30
CA ILE A 343 4.82 -1.03 0.97
C ILE A 343 3.70 -2.02 0.66
N TYR A 344 2.46 -1.54 0.63
CA TYR A 344 1.32 -2.35 0.19
C TYR A 344 1.54 -2.90 -1.23
N THR A 345 1.94 -2.04 -2.16
CA THR A 345 2.19 -2.39 -3.56
C THR A 345 3.35 -3.36 -3.73
N LYS A 346 4.44 -3.15 -2.98
CA LYS A 346 5.60 -4.05 -2.93
C LYS A 346 5.16 -5.47 -2.65
N ASN A 347 4.30 -5.65 -1.65
CA ASN A 347 3.84 -6.97 -1.23
C ASN A 347 2.95 -7.63 -2.29
N ILE A 348 2.09 -6.87 -2.98
CA ILE A 348 1.33 -7.37 -4.12
C ILE A 348 2.24 -7.78 -5.28
N ILE A 349 3.13 -6.87 -5.72
CA ILE A 349 4.03 -7.14 -6.85
C ILE A 349 4.97 -8.30 -6.52
N LYS A 350 5.44 -8.43 -5.26
CA LYS A 350 6.24 -9.56 -4.80
C LYS A 350 5.47 -10.87 -4.95
N GLN A 351 4.23 -10.92 -4.46
CA GLN A 351 3.39 -12.12 -4.58
C GLN A 351 3.17 -12.48 -6.06
N GLU A 352 2.76 -11.52 -6.89
CA GLU A 352 2.53 -11.72 -8.32
C GLU A 352 3.80 -12.15 -9.07
N ALA A 353 4.96 -11.60 -8.70
CA ALA A 353 6.25 -11.97 -9.28
C ALA A 353 6.60 -13.44 -8.97
N GLU A 354 6.44 -13.86 -7.72
CA GLU A 354 6.73 -15.22 -7.29
C GLU A 354 5.78 -16.25 -7.91
N GLU A 355 4.47 -15.99 -7.88
CA GLU A 355 3.44 -16.88 -8.43
C GLU A 355 3.46 -16.91 -9.97
N GLY A 356 3.85 -15.80 -10.61
CA GLY A 356 4.08 -15.70 -12.04
C GLY A 356 5.39 -16.34 -12.52
N GLY A 357 6.26 -16.78 -11.61
CA GLY A 357 7.54 -17.41 -11.93
C GLY A 357 8.63 -16.44 -12.41
N TYR A 358 8.51 -15.15 -12.08
CA TYR A 358 9.57 -14.16 -12.30
C TYR A 358 10.70 -14.37 -11.29
N ALA A 359 11.94 -14.01 -11.66
CA ALA A 359 13.08 -14.24 -10.76
C ALA A 359 13.10 -13.25 -9.57
N ASP A 360 12.63 -12.03 -9.78
CA ASP A 360 12.50 -10.97 -8.78
C ASP A 360 11.53 -9.87 -9.28
N ILE A 361 11.30 -8.86 -8.44
CA ILE A 361 10.44 -7.70 -8.73
C ILE A 361 10.95 -6.93 -9.95
N PHE A 362 12.27 -6.77 -10.10
CA PHE A 362 12.85 -6.09 -11.26
C PHE A 362 12.46 -6.80 -12.57
N ASP A 363 12.54 -8.14 -12.63
CA ASP A 363 12.11 -8.90 -13.80
C ASP A 363 10.61 -8.78 -14.05
N TYR A 364 9.78 -8.77 -12.99
CA TYR A 364 8.35 -8.52 -13.14
C TYR A 364 8.08 -7.15 -13.78
N ILE A 365 8.68 -6.08 -13.24
CA ILE A 365 8.48 -4.70 -13.72
C ILE A 365 8.81 -4.56 -15.20
N HIS A 366 9.82 -5.25 -15.71
CA HIS A 366 10.26 -5.12 -17.11
C HIS A 366 9.65 -6.15 -18.06
N GLN A 367 9.32 -7.37 -17.60
CA GLN A 367 8.83 -8.46 -18.46
C GLN A 367 7.31 -8.56 -18.54
N ARG A 368 6.57 -8.17 -17.48
CA ARG A 368 5.10 -7.98 -17.51
C ARG A 368 4.69 -6.62 -18.11
N PRO A 369 5.66 -5.86 -18.63
CA PRO A 369 5.95 -4.46 -18.28
C PRO A 369 4.93 -3.72 -17.39
N VAL A 370 5.42 -3.03 -16.36
CA VAL A 370 4.67 -1.98 -15.65
C VAL A 370 4.95 -0.65 -16.36
N ALA A 371 4.40 -0.50 -17.56
CA ALA A 371 4.68 0.62 -18.46
C ALA A 371 4.39 1.98 -17.82
N SER A 372 3.35 2.06 -16.99
CA SER A 372 3.00 3.29 -16.29
C SER A 372 4.11 3.82 -15.36
N LEU A 373 4.97 2.94 -14.83
CA LEU A 373 6.10 3.35 -14.02
C LEU A 373 7.20 4.03 -14.84
N GLU A 374 7.48 3.53 -16.04
CA GLU A 374 8.35 4.19 -17.02
C GLU A 374 7.80 5.58 -17.39
N GLU A 375 6.47 5.65 -17.58
CA GLU A 375 5.74 6.87 -17.95
C GLU A 375 5.65 7.92 -16.82
N LEU A 376 6.09 7.57 -15.60
CA LEU A 376 6.27 8.49 -14.48
C LEU A 376 7.69 9.06 -14.37
N LEU A 377 8.68 8.52 -15.09
CA LEU A 377 10.06 9.00 -15.04
C LEU A 377 10.18 10.47 -15.49
N PRO A 378 11.04 11.28 -14.88
CA PRO A 378 11.17 12.68 -15.26
C PRO A 378 11.70 12.92 -16.68
N VAL A 379 11.26 14.03 -17.28
CA VAL A 379 11.73 14.53 -18.59
C VAL A 379 12.63 15.77 -18.46
N TYR A 380 13.40 15.84 -17.38
CA TYR A 380 14.34 16.92 -17.05
C TYR A 380 15.59 16.34 -16.35
N ASP A 381 16.58 17.18 -16.05
CA ASP A 381 17.82 16.72 -15.39
C ASP A 381 17.57 16.43 -13.89
N TYR A 382 17.64 15.15 -13.48
CA TYR A 382 17.45 14.73 -12.08
C TYR A 382 18.56 13.81 -11.54
N LEU A 383 19.59 13.52 -12.33
CA LEU A 383 20.76 12.74 -11.91
C LEU A 383 22.02 13.62 -11.85
N GLN A 384 22.68 13.67 -10.68
CA GLN A 384 23.93 14.37 -10.45
C GLN A 384 25.09 13.37 -10.33
N GLU A 385 26.16 13.56 -11.08
CA GLU A 385 27.32 12.65 -11.09
C GLU A 385 28.30 12.99 -9.97
N VAL A 386 28.43 12.12 -8.96
CA VAL A 386 29.32 12.33 -7.80
C VAL A 386 30.78 12.49 -8.24
N ASP A 387 31.22 11.69 -9.21
CA ASP A 387 32.61 11.71 -9.71
C ASP A 387 32.92 12.91 -10.62
N ASN A 388 31.91 13.74 -10.94
CA ASN A 388 32.00 14.89 -11.82
C ASN A 388 31.51 16.18 -11.13
N ASP A 389 31.94 16.38 -9.87
CA ASP A 389 31.63 17.57 -9.06
C ASP A 389 30.11 17.87 -8.96
N TYR A 390 29.30 16.80 -8.87
CA TYR A 390 27.84 16.87 -8.81
C TYR A 390 27.20 17.59 -10.01
N ALA A 391 27.87 17.57 -11.17
CA ALA A 391 27.28 18.05 -12.41
C ALA A 391 26.04 17.22 -12.77
N TYR A 392 24.99 17.89 -13.22
CA TYR A 392 23.82 17.21 -13.77
C TYR A 392 24.18 16.49 -15.06
N ARG A 393 23.75 15.22 -15.18
CA ARG A 393 23.68 14.54 -16.46
C ARG A 393 22.57 15.20 -17.29
N ILE A 394 22.80 15.40 -18.59
CA ILE A 394 21.86 16.13 -19.45
C ILE A 394 20.86 15.15 -20.06
N TYR A 395 19.59 15.30 -19.71
CA TYR A 395 18.51 14.50 -20.28
C TYR A 395 18.40 14.74 -21.81
N PRO A 396 18.20 13.70 -22.64
CA PRO A 396 17.94 12.30 -22.29
C PRO A 396 19.19 11.39 -22.29
N GLU A 397 20.40 11.92 -22.43
CA GLU A 397 21.61 11.09 -22.58
C GLU A 397 21.99 10.42 -21.26
N GLY A 398 21.99 9.09 -21.23
CA GLY A 398 22.28 8.30 -20.03
C GLY A 398 21.17 8.34 -18.98
N TYR A 399 19.91 8.40 -19.43
CA TYR A 399 18.70 8.28 -18.61
C TYR A 399 17.78 7.18 -19.16
N PRO A 400 16.95 6.55 -18.31
CA PRO A 400 15.79 5.83 -18.80
C PRO A 400 14.80 6.86 -19.38
N ARG A 401 14.45 6.72 -20.66
CA ARG A 401 13.77 7.78 -21.41
C ARG A 401 12.25 7.59 -21.43
N ASN A 402 11.54 8.54 -20.85
CA ASN A 402 10.07 8.61 -20.89
C ASN A 402 9.54 9.23 -22.20
N GLU A 403 9.48 8.45 -23.27
CA GLU A 403 8.99 8.94 -24.57
C GLU A 403 7.50 9.37 -24.55
N PHE A 404 6.69 8.73 -23.71
CA PHE A 404 5.29 9.08 -23.52
C PHE A 404 5.15 10.53 -23.04
N LEU A 405 5.84 10.87 -21.95
CA LEU A 405 5.73 12.19 -21.33
C LEU A 405 6.42 13.28 -22.14
N GLU A 406 7.52 12.96 -22.84
CA GLU A 406 8.13 13.85 -23.84
C GLU A 406 7.12 14.22 -24.93
N ASN A 407 6.41 13.24 -25.48
CA ASN A 407 5.40 13.45 -26.52
C ASN A 407 4.22 14.26 -25.96
N LEU A 408 3.70 13.88 -24.80
CA LEU A 408 2.58 14.56 -24.13
C LEU A 408 2.92 16.03 -23.84
N ASN A 409 4.16 16.34 -23.48
CA ASN A 409 4.61 17.69 -23.19
C ASN A 409 5.13 18.47 -24.43
N SER A 410 4.95 17.94 -25.63
CA SER A 410 5.25 18.68 -26.86
C SER A 410 4.32 19.90 -27.02
N GLU A 411 4.81 20.96 -27.65
CA GLU A 411 4.01 22.18 -27.87
C GLU A 411 2.74 21.90 -28.68
N GLU A 412 2.76 20.96 -29.62
CA GLU A 412 1.59 20.55 -30.39
C GLU A 412 0.49 19.97 -29.50
N LYS A 413 0.87 19.04 -28.60
CA LYS A 413 -0.05 18.36 -27.69
C LYS A 413 -0.62 19.31 -26.65
N LYS A 414 0.24 20.03 -25.92
CA LYS A 414 -0.17 20.96 -24.85
C LYS A 414 -1.09 22.08 -25.34
N ASN A 415 -0.97 22.48 -26.61
CA ASN A 415 -1.85 23.51 -27.17
C ASN A 415 -3.33 23.06 -27.24
N LYS A 416 -3.61 21.76 -27.28
CA LYS A 416 -4.98 21.22 -27.29
C LYS A 416 -5.71 21.37 -25.95
N LEU A 417 -4.98 21.47 -24.83
CA LEU A 417 -5.58 21.75 -23.52
C LEU A 417 -6.30 23.12 -23.48
N LYS A 418 -5.97 24.04 -24.39
CA LYS A 418 -6.63 25.36 -24.48
C LYS A 418 -8.08 25.31 -24.94
N ASP A 419 -8.53 24.16 -25.45
CA ASP A 419 -9.91 23.96 -25.92
C ASP A 419 -10.87 23.55 -24.81
N ILE A 420 -10.35 23.17 -23.64
CA ILE A 420 -11.11 22.82 -22.43
C ILE A 420 -10.75 23.77 -21.29
N GLU A 421 -11.54 23.79 -20.23
CA GLU A 421 -11.12 24.39 -18.96
C GLU A 421 -10.18 23.41 -18.25
N PHE A 422 -8.95 23.84 -17.97
CA PHE A 422 -7.93 22.95 -17.44
C PHE A 422 -7.33 23.55 -16.18
N ASP A 423 -7.50 22.85 -15.06
CA ASP A 423 -7.10 23.30 -13.74
C ASP A 423 -6.13 22.33 -13.07
N LYS A 424 -5.23 22.93 -12.29
CA LYS A 424 -4.22 22.21 -11.52
C LYS A 424 -4.39 22.52 -10.05
N ILE A 425 -4.55 21.48 -9.26
CA ILE A 425 -4.42 21.52 -7.81
C ILE A 425 -3.16 20.75 -7.47
N ILE A 426 -2.23 21.38 -6.77
CA ILE A 426 -0.93 20.80 -6.40
C ILE A 426 -0.77 20.78 -4.89
N GLY A 427 -0.13 19.75 -4.35
CA GLY A 427 0.24 19.71 -2.94
C GLY A 427 1.56 20.42 -2.69
N GLY A 428 1.68 21.05 -1.53
CA GLY A 428 2.89 21.73 -1.07
C GLY A 428 2.97 21.80 0.44
N LEU A 429 3.79 20.97 1.06
CA LEU A 429 4.02 20.94 2.51
C LEU A 429 5.05 21.99 2.95
N GLY A 430 4.75 23.25 2.67
CA GLY A 430 5.41 24.45 3.21
C GLY A 430 6.94 24.43 3.37
N ASN A 431 7.71 24.57 2.30
CA ASN A 431 9.19 24.78 2.31
C ASN A 431 10.02 23.76 3.12
N GLU A 432 9.47 22.60 3.48
CA GLU A 432 10.17 21.61 4.30
C GLU A 432 11.24 20.84 3.51
N ASN A 433 11.31 21.01 2.18
CA ASN A 433 12.18 20.26 1.26
C ASN A 433 12.16 18.75 1.53
N ILE A 434 10.98 18.15 1.43
CA ILE A 434 10.74 16.73 1.77
C ILE A 434 10.38 15.88 0.55
N THR A 435 10.28 16.47 -0.64
CA THR A 435 9.93 15.75 -1.86
C THR A 435 11.19 15.49 -2.69
N ILE A 436 11.41 14.24 -3.09
CA ILE A 436 12.62 13.86 -3.83
C ILE A 436 12.69 14.63 -5.15
N ALA A 437 13.75 15.41 -5.32
CA ALA A 437 13.98 16.20 -6.54
C ALA A 437 14.94 15.49 -7.52
N GLY A 438 15.74 14.54 -7.02
CA GLY A 438 16.66 13.74 -7.82
C GLY A 438 17.71 13.03 -6.98
N PHE A 439 18.70 12.46 -7.65
CA PHE A 439 19.70 11.56 -7.06
C PHE A 439 21.12 11.97 -7.38
N LYS A 440 22.02 11.73 -6.43
CA LYS A 440 23.47 11.77 -6.62
C LYS A 440 23.92 10.35 -6.94
N ILE A 441 24.39 10.13 -8.16
CA ILE A 441 24.70 8.80 -8.69
C ILE A 441 26.19 8.56 -8.89
N ILE A 442 26.57 7.28 -8.87
CA ILE A 442 27.84 6.76 -9.34
C ILE A 442 27.60 5.69 -10.40
N ASP A 443 28.50 5.61 -11.38
CA ASP A 443 28.48 4.54 -12.38
C ASP A 443 29.16 3.30 -11.80
N VAL A 444 28.37 2.26 -11.52
CA VAL A 444 28.84 0.97 -10.99
C VAL A 444 28.06 -0.16 -11.65
N ASP A 445 28.75 -1.25 -11.99
CA ASP A 445 28.11 -2.45 -12.52
C ASP A 445 27.32 -3.16 -11.43
N MET A 446 26.00 -3.01 -11.47
CA MET A 446 25.03 -3.65 -10.57
C MET A 446 24.24 -4.75 -11.30
N GLY A 447 24.80 -5.31 -12.38
CA GLY A 447 24.14 -6.31 -13.21
C GLY A 447 23.00 -5.71 -14.03
N LYS A 448 21.78 -6.20 -13.80
CA LYS A 448 20.59 -5.74 -14.54
C LYS A 448 19.95 -4.47 -13.95
N LYS A 449 20.34 -4.07 -12.75
CA LYS A 449 19.80 -2.90 -12.05
C LYS A 449 20.71 -1.69 -12.25
N TRP A 450 20.15 -0.49 -12.14
CA TRP A 450 20.88 0.78 -12.16
C TRP A 450 21.73 0.97 -13.44
N GLU A 451 21.18 0.62 -14.59
CA GLU A 451 21.80 0.83 -15.90
C GLU A 451 22.23 2.28 -16.09
N HIS A 452 21.44 3.22 -15.54
CA HIS A 452 21.68 4.66 -15.67
C HIS A 452 22.34 5.30 -14.45
N GLY A 453 22.82 4.51 -13.49
CA GLY A 453 23.61 4.98 -12.35
C GLY A 453 22.96 4.70 -11.00
N TYR A 454 23.77 4.24 -10.06
CA TYR A 454 23.33 3.85 -8.73
C TYR A 454 23.33 5.06 -7.78
N PRO A 455 22.21 5.36 -7.08
CA PRO A 455 22.17 6.39 -6.04
C PRO A 455 23.21 6.11 -4.95
N HIS A 456 24.17 7.01 -4.80
CA HIS A 456 25.36 6.81 -3.99
C HIS A 456 25.02 6.64 -2.50
N GLY A 457 25.25 5.45 -1.96
CA GLY A 457 25.05 5.18 -0.53
C GLY A 457 23.64 4.74 -0.14
N LEU A 458 22.75 4.46 -1.10
CA LEU A 458 21.37 4.01 -0.87
C LEU A 458 21.25 2.83 0.12
N GLU A 459 22.23 1.92 0.15
CA GLU A 459 22.24 0.73 1.01
C GLU A 459 23.11 0.87 2.27
N ILE A 460 23.58 2.06 2.62
CA ILE A 460 24.49 2.29 3.77
C ILE A 460 23.83 3.22 4.81
N PRO A 461 23.19 2.66 5.87
CA PRO A 461 22.48 3.44 6.88
C PRO A 461 23.32 4.47 7.66
N ILE A 462 24.65 4.32 7.65
CA ILE A 462 25.58 5.16 8.44
C ILE A 462 25.95 6.47 7.72
N LEU A 463 25.77 6.56 6.40
CA LEU A 463 26.15 7.75 5.64
C LEU A 463 25.14 8.89 5.73
N GLY A 464 23.97 8.68 6.36
CA GLY A 464 22.87 9.62 6.25
C GLY A 464 22.38 9.71 4.81
N ASP A 465 21.28 10.41 4.60
CA ASP A 465 20.55 10.44 3.33
C ASP A 465 21.26 11.29 2.25
N GLU A 466 22.55 11.03 1.98
CA GLU A 466 23.37 11.79 1.04
C GLU A 466 23.08 11.41 -0.42
N SER A 467 22.31 10.34 -0.67
CA SER A 467 22.03 9.84 -2.02
C SER A 467 20.95 10.63 -2.77
N MET A 468 20.00 11.24 -2.04
CA MET A 468 18.96 12.11 -2.61
C MET A 468 19.28 13.59 -2.40
N PHE A 469 18.61 14.41 -3.18
CA PHE A 469 18.35 15.78 -2.82
C PHE A 469 16.86 16.06 -2.96
N TYR A 470 16.35 16.91 -2.07
CA TYR A 470 14.93 17.17 -1.90
C TYR A 470 14.58 18.60 -2.31
N SER A 471 13.29 18.81 -2.60
CA SER A 471 12.67 20.09 -2.92
C SER A 471 11.26 20.16 -2.33
N ASP A 472 10.62 21.30 -2.48
CA ASP A 472 9.22 21.48 -2.13
C ASP A 472 8.31 20.64 -3.04
N GLY A 473 7.19 20.17 -2.48
CA GLY A 473 6.23 19.32 -3.17
C GLY A 473 5.29 18.64 -2.16
N ASP A 474 4.69 17.54 -2.59
CA ASP A 474 3.66 16.79 -1.86
C ASP A 474 4.16 15.45 -1.32
N LYS A 475 5.48 15.28 -1.15
CA LYS A 475 6.23 14.04 -0.83
C LYS A 475 6.45 13.09 -2.01
N THR A 476 5.70 13.21 -3.10
CA THR A 476 5.87 12.36 -4.29
C THR A 476 6.29 13.18 -5.51
N VAL A 477 5.61 14.29 -5.76
CA VAL A 477 5.75 15.13 -6.95
C VAL A 477 6.38 16.48 -6.58
N PRO A 478 7.59 16.78 -7.10
CA PRO A 478 8.18 18.09 -6.92
C PRO A 478 7.27 19.20 -7.43
N LEU A 479 7.23 20.32 -6.72
CA LEU A 479 6.39 21.47 -7.06
C LEU A 479 6.68 21.99 -8.48
N SER A 480 7.93 21.91 -8.95
CA SER A 480 8.31 22.27 -10.32
C SER A 480 7.68 21.35 -11.38
N SER A 481 7.50 20.07 -11.07
CA SER A 481 6.84 19.08 -11.92
C SER A 481 5.32 19.24 -11.87
N GLY A 482 4.73 19.41 -10.68
CA GLY A 482 3.29 19.63 -10.52
C GLY A 482 2.82 20.97 -11.10
N ARG A 483 3.56 22.07 -10.88
CA ARG A 483 3.23 23.36 -11.51
C ARG A 483 3.39 23.31 -13.01
N SER A 484 4.55 22.84 -13.48
CA SER A 484 4.95 22.80 -14.89
C SER A 484 4.53 24.05 -15.66
N GLU A 485 5.28 25.14 -15.47
CA GLU A 485 4.97 26.51 -15.98
C GLU A 485 4.77 26.57 -17.51
N ASN A 486 5.30 25.60 -18.25
CA ASN A 486 5.14 25.48 -19.71
C ASN A 486 3.84 24.77 -20.13
N ILE A 487 3.00 24.34 -19.18
CA ILE A 487 1.65 23.81 -19.39
C ILE A 487 0.69 24.76 -18.65
N PRO A 488 0.19 25.82 -19.32
CA PRO A 488 -0.67 26.80 -18.66
C PRO A 488 -2.01 26.19 -18.28
N ALA A 489 -2.44 26.42 -17.05
CA ALA A 489 -3.78 26.10 -16.55
C ALA A 489 -4.63 27.38 -16.45
N ASP A 490 -5.95 27.23 -16.45
CA ASP A 490 -6.88 28.29 -16.10
C ASP A 490 -6.66 28.66 -14.63
N TYR A 491 -6.78 27.73 -13.69
CA TYR A 491 -6.40 27.87 -12.28
C TYR A 491 -5.22 26.98 -11.89
N LEU A 492 -4.38 27.53 -11.01
CA LEU A 492 -3.35 26.82 -10.29
C LEU A 492 -3.57 27.07 -8.79
N ILE A 493 -4.00 26.03 -8.07
CA ILE A 493 -4.27 26.07 -6.63
C ILE A 493 -3.22 25.23 -5.94
N GLU A 494 -2.57 25.79 -4.92
CA GLU A 494 -1.63 25.06 -4.07
C GLU A 494 -2.28 24.81 -2.71
N ILE A 495 -2.33 23.54 -2.31
CA ILE A 495 -2.94 23.09 -1.05
C ILE A 495 -1.84 22.51 -0.17
N ASN A 496 -1.90 22.82 1.13
CA ASN A 496 -1.00 22.24 2.11
C ASN A 496 -1.44 20.81 2.45
N SER A 497 -1.06 19.86 1.59
CA SER A 497 -1.39 18.43 1.67
C SER A 497 -0.22 17.60 1.18
N ASP A 498 -0.09 16.38 1.70
CA ASP A 498 0.70 15.37 1.02
C ASP A 498 -0.06 14.81 -0.19
N HIS A 499 0.64 14.02 -0.99
CA HIS A 499 0.17 13.52 -2.27
C HIS A 499 -1.07 12.63 -2.12
N ARG A 500 -1.09 11.70 -1.17
CA ARG A 500 -2.20 10.75 -1.02
C ARG A 500 -3.46 11.46 -0.56
N ASP A 501 -3.35 12.44 0.33
CA ASP A 501 -4.50 13.07 0.97
C ASP A 501 -5.15 14.17 0.09
N LEU A 502 -4.53 14.53 -1.04
CA LEU A 502 -5.00 15.58 -1.96
C LEU A 502 -6.48 15.44 -2.38
N PRO A 503 -7.02 14.26 -2.75
CA PRO A 503 -8.44 14.13 -3.10
C PRO A 503 -9.38 14.57 -1.98
N THR A 504 -9.02 14.29 -0.72
CA THR A 504 -9.79 14.75 0.45
C THR A 504 -9.55 16.24 0.69
N GLU A 505 -8.29 16.69 0.70
CA GLU A 505 -7.97 18.09 1.01
C GLU A 505 -8.47 19.08 -0.04
N ALA A 506 -8.61 18.65 -1.30
CA ALA A 506 -9.06 19.47 -2.41
C ALA A 506 -10.57 19.44 -2.66
N GLN A 507 -11.36 18.64 -1.93
CA GLN A 507 -12.76 18.35 -2.30
C GLN A 507 -13.63 19.60 -2.53
N SER A 508 -13.51 20.62 -1.67
CA SER A 508 -14.22 21.89 -1.80
C SER A 508 -13.74 22.74 -2.96
N ASP A 509 -12.43 22.76 -3.21
CA ASP A 509 -11.86 23.54 -4.32
C ASP A 509 -12.20 22.89 -5.67
N VAL A 510 -12.22 21.56 -5.74
CA VAL A 510 -12.71 20.80 -6.91
C VAL A 510 -14.18 21.14 -7.17
N LEU A 511 -15.04 21.05 -6.17
CA LEU A 511 -16.46 21.34 -6.34
C LEU A 511 -16.70 22.80 -6.75
N GLU A 512 -15.97 23.75 -6.15
CA GLU A 512 -16.05 25.17 -6.51
C GLU A 512 -15.58 25.45 -7.94
N LEU A 513 -14.56 24.74 -8.43
CA LEU A 513 -14.11 24.86 -9.83
C LEU A 513 -15.20 24.37 -10.78
N LEU A 514 -15.75 23.17 -10.54
CA LEU A 514 -16.70 22.55 -11.47
C LEU A 514 -18.09 23.21 -11.45
N THR A 515 -18.57 23.64 -10.29
CA THR A 515 -19.95 24.14 -10.11
C THR A 515 -20.04 25.65 -9.94
N GLY A 516 -18.91 26.31 -9.62
CA GLY A 516 -18.90 27.73 -9.22
C GLY A 516 -19.40 27.97 -7.79
N GLU A 517 -19.84 26.93 -7.09
CA GLU A 517 -20.34 27.01 -5.72
C GLU A 517 -19.41 26.25 -4.78
N ARG A 518 -18.96 26.92 -3.71
CA ARG A 518 -18.15 26.29 -2.67
C ARG A 518 -19.07 25.70 -1.60
N PRO A 519 -18.88 24.43 -1.18
CA PRO A 519 -19.74 23.82 -0.18
C PRO A 519 -19.59 24.53 1.18
N GLU A 520 -20.69 24.66 1.92
CA GLU A 520 -20.69 25.33 3.23
C GLU A 520 -20.04 24.49 4.34
N THR A 521 -20.07 23.17 4.19
CA THR A 521 -19.56 22.20 5.17
C THR A 521 -18.89 21.04 4.46
N GLU A 522 -17.77 20.58 4.99
CA GLU A 522 -17.01 19.43 4.48
C GLU A 522 -17.22 18.22 5.38
N LYS A 523 -17.53 17.06 4.79
CA LYS A 523 -17.41 15.78 5.49
C LYS A 523 -16.01 15.22 5.28
N ARG A 524 -15.38 14.80 6.38
CA ARG A 524 -14.03 14.23 6.38
C ARG A 524 -14.02 12.97 7.23
N ASN A 525 -14.12 11.83 6.56
CA ASN A 525 -13.85 10.55 7.17
C ASN A 525 -12.33 10.37 7.32
N SER A 526 -11.93 9.66 8.37
CA SER A 526 -10.51 9.38 8.62
C SER A 526 -9.95 8.48 7.52
N LEU A 527 -8.83 8.89 6.95
CA LEU A 527 -8.07 8.06 6.00
C LEU A 527 -7.42 6.88 6.71
N VAL A 528 -7.20 5.79 5.96
CA VAL A 528 -6.55 4.58 6.48
C VAL A 528 -5.08 4.87 6.73
N LYS A 529 -4.66 4.75 8.00
CA LYS A 529 -3.27 5.00 8.44
C LYS A 529 -2.47 3.73 8.65
N ASN A 530 -3.18 2.64 8.91
CA ASN A 530 -2.56 1.34 9.15
C ASN A 530 -3.34 0.26 8.40
N ILE A 531 -2.65 -0.78 7.98
CA ILE A 531 -3.25 -1.90 7.26
C ILE A 531 -2.60 -3.20 7.71
N LEU A 532 -3.40 -4.23 7.96
CA LEU A 532 -2.92 -5.61 8.06
C LEU A 532 -3.16 -6.27 6.71
N MET A 533 -2.10 -6.68 6.04
CA MET A 533 -2.16 -7.43 4.78
C MET A 533 -1.82 -8.90 5.06
N VAL A 534 -2.63 -9.81 4.54
CA VAL A 534 -2.39 -11.25 4.63
C VAL A 534 -2.29 -11.82 3.22
N SER A 535 -1.07 -12.13 2.78
CA SER A 535 -0.79 -12.71 1.47
C SER A 535 -0.75 -14.23 1.55
N VAL A 536 -1.45 -14.90 0.64
CA VAL A 536 -1.60 -16.36 0.63
C VAL A 536 -0.88 -16.96 -0.56
N PHE A 537 0.10 -17.82 -0.30
CA PHE A 537 0.80 -18.60 -1.31
C PHE A 537 0.26 -20.02 -1.29
N SER A 538 -0.44 -20.37 -2.38
CA SER A 538 -1.16 -21.63 -2.60
C SER A 538 -0.34 -22.91 -2.35
N PRO A 539 -0.98 -24.08 -2.06
CA PRO A 539 -2.38 -24.43 -2.36
C PRO A 539 -3.29 -24.52 -1.12
N ILE A 540 -3.66 -23.36 -0.58
CA ILE A 540 -4.63 -23.18 0.52
C ILE A 540 -5.58 -22.04 0.20
N ASP A 541 -6.76 -22.05 0.83
CA ASP A 541 -7.62 -20.87 0.98
C ASP A 541 -7.56 -20.39 2.43
N ILE A 542 -7.92 -19.12 2.70
CA ILE A 542 -7.77 -18.51 4.02
C ILE A 542 -9.08 -17.95 4.61
N GLN A 543 -9.17 -17.99 5.94
CA GLN A 543 -10.12 -17.24 6.76
C GLN A 543 -9.37 -16.60 7.93
N ILE A 544 -9.65 -15.31 8.17
CA ILE A 544 -9.13 -14.55 9.30
C ILE A 544 -10.28 -14.26 10.26
N ILE A 545 -10.06 -14.48 11.55
CA ILE A 545 -10.97 -14.07 12.63
C ILE A 545 -10.28 -13.01 13.48
N ALA A 546 -10.88 -11.82 13.55
CA ALA A 546 -10.39 -10.69 14.33
C ALA A 546 -10.65 -10.86 15.83
N PRO A 547 -10.00 -10.08 16.72
CA PRO A 547 -10.18 -10.16 18.17
C PRO A 547 -11.63 -9.97 18.63
N ASP A 548 -12.45 -9.22 17.88
CA ASP A 548 -13.87 -9.01 18.16
C ASP A 548 -14.78 -10.15 17.64
N GLY A 549 -14.20 -11.17 17.02
CA GLY A 549 -14.86 -12.35 16.48
C GLY A 549 -15.41 -12.19 15.06
N LYS A 550 -15.25 -11.03 14.42
CA LYS A 550 -15.63 -10.84 13.01
C LYS A 550 -14.67 -11.56 12.08
N ARG A 551 -15.19 -12.04 10.95
CA ARG A 551 -14.45 -12.88 10.02
C ARG A 551 -14.31 -12.25 8.64
N VAL A 552 -13.22 -12.55 7.96
CA VAL A 552 -13.02 -12.23 6.54
C VAL A 552 -12.28 -13.37 5.83
N GLY A 553 -12.65 -13.67 4.59
CA GLY A 553 -12.03 -14.74 3.78
C GLY A 553 -13.05 -15.73 3.25
N LYS A 554 -12.63 -16.98 3.03
CA LYS A 554 -13.53 -18.08 2.68
C LYS A 554 -14.23 -18.62 3.91
N ASP A 555 -15.55 -18.78 3.85
CA ASP A 555 -16.28 -19.56 4.84
C ASP A 555 -16.17 -21.05 4.50
N PHE A 556 -15.42 -21.80 5.32
CA PHE A 556 -15.20 -23.24 5.08
C PHE A 556 -16.44 -24.10 5.31
N GLU A 557 -17.51 -23.58 5.94
CA GLU A 557 -18.77 -24.30 6.09
C GLU A 557 -19.67 -24.15 4.86
N THR A 558 -19.77 -22.93 4.33
CA THR A 558 -20.68 -22.60 3.22
C THR A 558 -20.01 -22.65 1.85
N GLY A 559 -18.69 -22.45 1.81
CA GLY A 559 -17.92 -22.29 0.58
C GLY A 559 -18.10 -20.91 -0.07
N GLU A 560 -18.67 -19.93 0.63
CA GLU A 560 -18.88 -18.58 0.14
C GLU A 560 -17.83 -17.60 0.71
N ILE A 561 -17.75 -16.40 0.13
CA ILE A 561 -16.93 -15.32 0.69
C ILE A 561 -17.68 -14.72 1.89
N ILE A 562 -16.97 -14.57 3.01
CA ILE A 562 -17.44 -13.83 4.19
C ILE A 562 -16.59 -12.59 4.41
N ASN A 563 -17.24 -11.48 4.74
CA ASN A 563 -16.57 -10.23 5.10
C ASN A 563 -17.42 -9.45 6.12
N GLU A 564 -17.17 -9.72 7.40
CA GLU A 564 -17.85 -9.08 8.54
C GLU A 564 -17.04 -7.90 9.10
N ILE A 565 -15.76 -7.75 8.71
CA ILE A 565 -14.85 -6.69 9.16
C ILE A 565 -15.05 -5.44 8.29
N ASP A 566 -15.39 -4.31 8.92
CA ASP A 566 -15.67 -3.07 8.21
C ASP A 566 -14.43 -2.55 7.46
N GLY A 567 -14.62 -2.16 6.20
CA GLY A 567 -13.53 -1.73 5.31
C GLY A 567 -12.53 -2.82 4.88
N ALA A 568 -12.63 -4.07 5.37
CA ALA A 568 -11.72 -5.12 4.94
C ALA A 568 -11.93 -5.45 3.46
N TYR A 569 -10.84 -5.71 2.76
CA TYR A 569 -10.84 -6.10 1.36
C TYR A 569 -10.29 -7.53 1.23
N TYR A 570 -10.97 -8.35 0.44
CA TYR A 570 -10.55 -9.69 0.12
C TYR A 570 -10.66 -9.89 -1.39
N THR A 571 -9.56 -10.34 -1.98
CA THR A 571 -9.47 -10.66 -3.42
C THR A 571 -10.42 -11.78 -3.85
N GLY A 572 -10.63 -12.76 -2.97
CA GLY A 572 -11.44 -13.96 -3.21
C GLY A 572 -10.59 -15.20 -3.51
N PHE A 573 -10.98 -16.36 -3.01
CA PHE A 573 -10.25 -17.64 -3.18
C PHE A 573 -10.27 -18.22 -4.61
N GLU A 574 -10.93 -17.57 -5.57
CA GLU A 574 -10.89 -17.96 -6.99
C GLU A 574 -9.83 -17.18 -7.79
N THR A 575 -9.12 -16.23 -7.16
CA THR A 575 -8.07 -15.45 -7.82
C THR A 575 -6.75 -16.22 -7.88
N GLU A 576 -5.88 -15.85 -8.84
CA GLU A 576 -4.53 -16.40 -8.90
C GLU A 576 -3.69 -15.95 -7.69
N ASN A 577 -3.82 -14.67 -7.31
CA ASN A 577 -3.16 -14.08 -6.15
C ASN A 577 -4.22 -13.83 -5.06
N GLU A 578 -4.25 -14.68 -4.03
CA GLU A 578 -5.17 -14.52 -2.90
C GLU A 578 -4.50 -13.70 -1.79
N PHE A 579 -5.18 -12.64 -1.35
CA PHE A 579 -4.81 -11.84 -0.19
C PHE A 579 -6.00 -11.11 0.43
N ILE A 580 -5.86 -10.77 1.71
CA ILE A 580 -6.79 -9.99 2.53
C ILE A 580 -6.10 -8.72 3.01
N THR A 581 -6.83 -7.61 3.09
CA THR A 581 -6.42 -6.43 3.86
C THR A 581 -7.47 -6.04 4.88
N ILE A 582 -7.02 -5.63 6.07
CA ILE A 582 -7.86 -5.10 7.14
C ILE A 582 -7.35 -3.69 7.46
N PRO A 583 -8.14 -2.64 7.19
CA PRO A 583 -7.75 -1.27 7.51
C PRO A 583 -7.85 -1.03 9.01
N ASN A 584 -6.91 -0.25 9.54
CA ASN A 584 -6.82 0.13 10.95
C ASN A 584 -7.10 -1.05 11.91
N PRO A 585 -6.36 -2.18 11.78
CA PRO A 585 -6.64 -3.39 12.55
C PRO A 585 -6.48 -3.12 14.04
N GLU A 586 -7.40 -3.66 14.85
CA GLU A 586 -7.34 -3.58 16.31
C GLU A 586 -6.16 -4.42 16.85
N ASP A 587 -5.57 -3.97 17.96
CA ASP A 587 -4.59 -4.79 18.70
C ASP A 587 -5.27 -6.02 19.31
N GLY A 588 -4.57 -7.15 19.32
CA GLY A 588 -5.04 -8.41 19.89
C GLY A 588 -4.68 -9.64 19.07
N GLU A 589 -5.22 -10.78 19.49
CA GLU A 589 -5.01 -12.07 18.84
C GLU A 589 -5.94 -12.23 17.62
N TYR A 590 -5.34 -12.49 16.45
CA TYR A 590 -6.06 -12.87 15.24
C TYR A 590 -5.84 -14.36 14.99
N GLU A 591 -6.93 -15.07 14.68
CA GLU A 591 -6.88 -16.46 14.27
C GLU A 591 -6.81 -16.55 12.75
N ILE A 592 -5.90 -17.38 12.27
CA ILE A 592 -5.67 -17.65 10.84
C ILE A 592 -6.03 -19.10 10.58
N ALA A 593 -7.17 -19.33 9.95
CA ALA A 593 -7.59 -20.65 9.53
C ALA A 593 -7.29 -20.83 8.03
N THR A 594 -6.65 -21.94 7.68
CA THR A 594 -6.28 -22.29 6.31
C THR A 594 -6.93 -23.61 5.93
N GLN A 595 -7.44 -23.73 4.71
CA GLN A 595 -8.01 -24.98 4.17
C GLN A 595 -7.21 -25.39 2.93
N GLY A 596 -6.65 -26.61 2.92
CA GLY A 596 -5.92 -27.10 1.76
C GLY A 596 -6.82 -27.26 0.53
N THR A 597 -6.48 -26.61 -0.58
CA THR A 597 -7.12 -26.79 -1.90
C THR A 597 -6.44 -27.88 -2.73
N GLY A 598 -5.26 -28.32 -2.29
CA GLY A 598 -4.52 -29.43 -2.87
C GLY A 598 -3.47 -29.97 -1.90
N VAL A 599 -2.46 -30.64 -2.45
CA VAL A 599 -1.30 -31.15 -1.69
C VAL A 599 -0.05 -30.43 -2.15
N GLY A 600 0.64 -29.75 -1.24
CA GLY A 600 1.84 -28.99 -1.54
C GLY A 600 2.32 -28.17 -0.35
N GLU A 601 3.49 -27.54 -0.48
CA GLU A 601 3.94 -26.52 0.47
C GLU A 601 3.10 -25.26 0.26
N TYR A 602 2.72 -24.60 1.36
CA TYR A 602 2.06 -23.30 1.34
C TYR A 602 2.79 -22.34 2.27
N ARG A 603 2.54 -21.04 2.06
CA ARG A 603 3.03 -19.97 2.92
C ARG A 603 1.98 -18.90 3.09
N VAL A 604 1.86 -18.34 4.28
CA VAL A 604 1.05 -17.16 4.58
C VAL A 604 1.99 -16.10 5.12
N GLU A 605 2.00 -14.93 4.50
CA GLU A 605 2.72 -13.75 5.00
C GLU A 605 1.72 -12.76 5.57
N VAL A 606 1.86 -12.43 6.86
CA VAL A 606 1.01 -11.45 7.54
C VAL A 606 1.83 -10.22 7.85
N THR A 607 1.55 -9.15 7.13
CA THR A 607 2.29 -7.89 7.17
C THR A 607 1.43 -6.76 7.72
N LYS A 608 1.81 -6.22 8.87
CA LYS A 608 1.30 -4.94 9.37
C LYS A 608 2.11 -3.82 8.75
N ILE A 609 1.41 -2.85 8.18
CA ILE A 609 2.00 -1.62 7.66
C ILE A 609 1.34 -0.45 8.38
N SER A 610 2.14 0.45 8.93
CA SER A 610 1.68 1.62 9.70
C SER A 610 2.39 2.89 9.21
N GLU A 611 1.66 4.00 9.08
CA GLU A 611 2.29 5.32 8.94
C GLU A 611 3.13 5.65 10.19
N ASP A 612 4.36 6.16 10.01
CA ASP A 612 5.18 6.58 11.15
C ASP A 612 4.84 8.02 11.55
N GLU A 613 4.22 8.18 12.73
CA GLU A 613 3.90 9.48 13.30
C GLU A 613 5.15 10.31 13.64
N GLU A 614 6.31 9.67 13.87
CA GLU A 614 7.57 10.34 14.18
C GLU A 614 8.39 10.66 12.92
N ASN A 615 8.23 9.87 11.85
CA ASN A 615 8.92 10.04 10.57
C ASN A 615 7.94 10.04 9.40
N THR A 616 7.44 11.21 9.03
CA THR A 616 6.43 11.34 7.96
C THR A 616 6.89 10.95 6.54
N PHE A 617 8.15 10.51 6.38
CA PHE A 617 8.75 10.02 5.13
C PHE A 617 8.63 8.50 4.95
N GLU A 618 8.56 7.74 6.04
CA GLU A 618 8.62 6.27 6.01
C GLU A 618 7.46 5.67 6.82
N ALA A 619 6.88 4.61 6.31
CA ALA A 619 5.95 3.73 6.99
C ALA A 619 6.74 2.56 7.56
N LYS A 620 6.24 2.00 8.66
CA LYS A 620 6.81 0.82 9.30
C LYS A 620 6.15 -0.42 8.71
N GLU A 621 6.96 -1.46 8.47
CA GLU A 621 6.48 -2.80 8.13
C GLU A 621 6.92 -3.81 9.18
N SER A 622 6.01 -4.68 9.61
CA SER A 622 6.29 -5.83 10.47
C SER A 622 5.61 -7.06 9.88
N THR A 623 6.35 -8.14 9.65
CA THR A 623 5.84 -9.34 8.96
C THR A 623 6.07 -10.60 9.78
N ALA A 624 5.00 -11.37 9.98
CA ALA A 624 5.07 -12.75 10.45
C ALA A 624 4.84 -13.70 9.27
N VAL A 625 5.60 -14.79 9.22
CA VAL A 625 5.51 -15.80 8.15
C VAL A 625 5.13 -17.14 8.76
N PHE A 626 4.13 -17.78 8.17
CA PHE A 626 3.67 -19.11 8.51
C PHE A 626 3.78 -20.03 7.29
N GLU A 627 4.36 -21.21 7.48
CA GLU A 627 4.62 -22.18 6.40
C GLU A 627 4.14 -23.55 6.81
N GLY A 628 3.69 -24.35 5.84
CA GLY A 628 3.29 -25.71 6.11
C GLY A 628 3.06 -26.54 4.86
N ILE A 629 2.63 -27.79 5.08
CA ILE A 629 2.19 -28.69 4.02
C ILE A 629 0.67 -28.73 4.03
N ALA A 630 0.06 -28.35 2.91
CA ALA A 630 -1.36 -28.42 2.66
C ALA A 630 -1.77 -29.87 2.39
N GLU A 631 -2.91 -30.24 2.93
CA GLU A 631 -3.61 -31.49 2.62
C GLU A 631 -5.03 -31.14 2.18
N GLU A 632 -5.48 -31.71 1.07
CA GLU A 632 -6.77 -31.37 0.46
C GLU A 632 -7.93 -31.52 1.47
N GLY A 633 -8.69 -30.45 1.66
CA GLY A 633 -9.83 -30.34 2.57
C GLY A 633 -9.49 -30.32 4.07
N LYS A 634 -8.21 -30.34 4.46
CA LYS A 634 -7.80 -30.22 5.87
C LYS A 634 -7.73 -28.76 6.27
N ILE A 635 -8.27 -28.47 7.46
CA ILE A 635 -8.17 -27.17 8.10
C ILE A 635 -7.00 -27.18 9.08
N LYS A 636 -6.20 -26.13 9.07
CA LYS A 636 -5.18 -25.83 10.07
C LYS A 636 -5.38 -24.40 10.58
N GLU A 637 -5.19 -24.23 11.87
CA GLU A 637 -5.31 -22.95 12.55
C GLU A 637 -3.92 -22.51 13.04
N ALA A 638 -3.66 -21.23 12.95
CA ALA A 638 -2.50 -20.55 13.51
C ALA A 638 -2.97 -19.25 14.19
N GLN A 639 -2.15 -18.70 15.09
CA GLN A 639 -2.45 -17.44 15.76
C GLN A 639 -1.31 -16.44 15.57
N ILE A 640 -1.70 -15.17 15.42
CA ILE A 640 -0.78 -14.03 15.47
C ILE A 640 -1.31 -13.00 16.47
N GLU A 641 -0.41 -12.21 17.06
CA GLU A 641 -0.78 -11.10 17.93
C GLU A 641 -0.36 -9.79 17.26
N ILE A 642 -1.31 -8.86 17.11
CA ILE A 642 -1.04 -7.48 16.70
C ILE A 642 -0.85 -6.64 17.96
N ALA A 643 0.33 -6.01 18.08
CA ALA A 643 0.68 -5.16 19.20
C ALA A 643 1.28 -3.84 18.69
N GLY A 644 0.43 -2.83 18.50
CA GLY A 644 0.83 -1.55 17.91
C GLY A 644 1.26 -1.70 16.45
N ASP A 645 2.54 -1.41 16.16
CA ASP A 645 3.12 -1.51 14.81
C ASP A 645 3.71 -2.89 14.49
N GLU A 646 3.67 -3.84 15.44
CA GLU A 646 4.30 -5.15 15.28
C GLU A 646 3.29 -6.27 15.06
N VAL A 647 3.64 -7.21 14.18
CA VAL A 647 3.02 -8.55 14.10
C VAL A 647 3.92 -9.54 14.80
N LEU A 648 3.42 -10.13 15.88
CA LEU A 648 4.09 -11.20 16.59
C LEU A 648 3.55 -12.54 16.07
N GLY A 649 4.41 -13.32 15.41
CA GLY A 649 4.07 -14.67 14.96
C GLY A 649 3.90 -15.67 16.10
N GLU A 650 3.53 -16.91 15.78
CA GLU A 650 3.43 -18.00 16.78
C GLU A 650 4.70 -18.05 17.65
N LYS A 651 4.52 -17.97 18.98
CA LYS A 651 5.60 -18.21 19.94
C LYS A 651 6.14 -19.62 19.74
N LYS A 652 7.24 -19.76 19.01
CA LYS A 652 7.99 -21.00 18.96
C LYS A 652 8.68 -21.20 20.30
N ASP A 653 8.47 -22.39 20.88
CA ASP A 653 9.20 -22.84 22.06
C ASP A 653 10.65 -23.14 21.67
N GLU A 654 11.55 -22.19 21.97
CA GLU A 654 12.99 -22.30 21.73
C GLU A 654 13.77 -22.71 23.00
N ILE A 655 13.09 -22.86 24.13
CA ILE A 655 13.73 -23.07 25.42
C ILE A 655 13.77 -24.56 25.68
N ALA A 656 14.99 -25.11 25.77
CA ALA A 656 15.15 -26.50 26.15
C ALA A 656 14.68 -26.74 27.60
N PRO A 657 14.17 -27.95 27.91
CA PRO A 657 13.68 -28.27 29.24
C PRO A 657 14.79 -28.16 30.29
N VAL A 658 14.39 -27.97 31.54
CA VAL A 658 15.30 -27.90 32.69
C VAL A 658 15.32 -29.24 33.42
N ILE A 659 16.51 -29.83 33.56
CA ILE A 659 16.73 -31.06 34.34
C ILE A 659 17.39 -30.73 35.68
N VAL A 660 16.79 -31.18 36.77
CA VAL A 660 17.36 -31.13 38.13
C VAL A 660 17.58 -32.55 38.64
N ILE A 661 18.83 -32.99 38.78
CA ILE A 661 19.16 -34.29 39.39
C ILE A 661 19.24 -34.12 40.91
N ASN A 662 18.26 -34.68 41.63
CA ASN A 662 18.17 -34.63 43.09
C ASN A 662 19.01 -35.73 43.76
N SER A 663 19.14 -36.90 43.11
CA SER A 663 19.99 -38.00 43.54
C SER A 663 20.46 -38.78 42.30
N PRO A 664 21.74 -39.14 42.19
CA PRO A 664 22.76 -39.08 43.22
C PRO A 664 23.34 -37.67 43.41
N GLU A 665 23.51 -37.26 44.66
CA GLU A 665 24.31 -36.07 44.99
C GLU A 665 25.79 -36.31 44.66
N ASN A 666 26.52 -35.25 44.30
CA ASN A 666 27.97 -35.31 44.08
C ASN A 666 28.76 -35.48 45.38
N LYS A 667 28.74 -36.71 45.89
CA LYS A 667 29.44 -37.13 47.12
C LYS A 667 29.86 -38.59 47.04
N ARG A 668 30.51 -39.03 48.11
CA ARG A 668 30.94 -40.41 48.32
C ARG A 668 29.82 -41.25 48.95
N TYR A 669 29.51 -42.38 48.35
CA TYR A 669 28.59 -43.39 48.87
C TYR A 669 29.38 -44.64 49.25
N LEU A 670 29.13 -45.19 50.42
CA LEU A 670 29.66 -46.51 50.75
C LEU A 670 29.00 -47.55 49.84
N ASN A 671 29.78 -48.54 49.38
CA ASN A 671 29.32 -49.64 48.53
C ASN A 671 28.44 -50.64 49.30
N SER A 672 27.36 -50.15 49.90
CA SER A 672 26.41 -50.90 50.71
C SER A 672 25.05 -50.23 50.66
N GLY A 673 23.97 -51.02 50.57
CA GLY A 673 22.61 -50.49 50.46
C GLY A 673 22.27 -50.07 49.03
N GLY A 674 21.10 -49.44 48.85
CA GLY A 674 20.67 -48.93 47.54
C GLY A 674 20.88 -47.42 47.41
N LEU A 675 20.79 -46.91 46.18
CA LEU A 675 20.87 -45.49 45.83
C LEU A 675 19.74 -45.12 44.87
N GLU A 676 18.86 -44.22 45.27
CA GLU A 676 17.79 -43.71 44.40
C GLU A 676 18.38 -42.82 43.31
N LEU A 677 17.83 -42.93 42.10
CA LEU A 677 18.16 -42.09 40.95
C LEU A 677 16.97 -41.18 40.68
N ASN A 678 16.95 -40.02 41.33
CA ASN A 678 15.81 -39.11 41.34
C ASN A 678 16.17 -37.81 40.62
N PHE A 679 15.28 -37.37 39.74
CA PHE A 679 15.42 -36.15 38.97
C PHE A 679 14.04 -35.55 38.66
N ASP A 680 14.01 -34.25 38.41
CA ASP A 680 12.86 -33.53 37.92
C ASP A 680 13.16 -32.92 36.56
N VAL A 681 12.17 -32.95 35.68
CA VAL A 681 12.20 -32.26 34.38
C VAL A 681 10.99 -31.34 34.32
N THR A 682 11.24 -30.08 33.97
CA THR A 682 10.24 -29.03 33.83
C THR A 682 10.56 -28.20 32.60
N ASP A 683 9.52 -27.69 31.97
CA ASP A 683 9.61 -26.81 30.81
C ASP A 683 8.63 -25.65 30.98
N ASP A 684 8.85 -24.52 30.32
CA ASP A 684 7.99 -23.34 30.41
C ASP A 684 6.80 -23.38 29.45
N VAL A 685 6.88 -24.17 28.37
CA VAL A 685 5.79 -24.33 27.38
C VAL A 685 5.27 -25.77 27.38
N SER A 686 6.15 -26.76 27.24
CA SER A 686 5.80 -28.17 27.12
C SER A 686 5.29 -28.78 28.44
N ALA A 687 4.12 -29.40 28.41
CA ALA A 687 3.60 -30.09 29.57
C ALA A 687 4.49 -31.29 29.96
N LYS A 688 4.68 -31.54 31.26
CA LYS A 688 5.57 -32.60 31.79
C LYS A 688 5.34 -34.00 31.19
N GLY A 689 4.12 -34.31 30.73
CA GLY A 689 3.78 -35.60 30.11
C GLY A 689 4.28 -35.78 28.67
N ASN A 690 4.63 -34.68 28.00
CA ASN A 690 5.03 -34.66 26.60
C ASN A 690 6.55 -34.54 26.42
N ILE A 691 7.31 -34.39 27.50
CA ILE A 691 8.78 -34.36 27.48
C ILE A 691 9.32 -35.79 27.43
N ALA A 692 10.03 -36.14 26.36
CA ALA A 692 10.69 -37.43 26.22
C ALA A 692 11.98 -37.47 27.05
N VAL A 693 12.12 -38.45 27.94
CA VAL A 693 13.28 -38.56 28.85
C VAL A 693 14.02 -39.87 28.66
N LYS A 694 15.36 -39.81 28.64
CA LYS A 694 16.27 -40.96 28.67
C LYS A 694 17.26 -40.85 29.83
N LYS A 695 17.62 -41.99 30.43
CA LYS A 695 18.53 -42.07 31.59
C LYS A 695 19.74 -42.93 31.24
N TYR A 696 20.90 -42.57 31.76
CA TYR A 696 22.15 -43.28 31.55
C TYR A 696 22.90 -43.45 32.87
N LEU A 697 23.47 -44.65 33.08
CA LEU A 697 24.42 -44.92 34.16
C LEU A 697 25.74 -45.39 33.54
N ASP A 698 26.83 -44.68 33.83
CA ASP A 698 28.17 -44.91 33.26
C ASP A 698 28.19 -45.00 31.73
N GLY A 699 27.36 -44.17 31.08
CA GLY A 699 27.22 -44.11 29.63
C GLY A 699 26.34 -45.19 29.00
N VAL A 700 25.72 -46.07 29.81
CA VAL A 700 24.78 -47.10 29.34
C VAL A 700 23.34 -46.68 29.65
N GLU A 701 22.46 -46.72 28.65
CA GLU A 701 21.04 -46.40 28.80
C GLU A 701 20.35 -47.38 29.77
N THR A 702 19.53 -46.86 30.69
CA THR A 702 18.90 -47.64 31.75
C THR A 702 17.50 -47.17 32.07
N GLU A 703 16.61 -48.11 32.39
CA GLU A 703 15.26 -47.82 32.90
C GLU A 703 15.20 -47.80 34.43
N ALA A 704 16.32 -48.06 35.11
CA ALA A 704 16.33 -48.14 36.57
C ALA A 704 16.07 -46.77 37.22
N ASP A 705 15.24 -46.74 38.27
CA ASP A 705 15.01 -45.56 39.13
C ASP A 705 15.81 -45.62 40.44
N ALA A 706 16.55 -46.71 40.64
CA ALA A 706 17.46 -46.88 41.75
C ALA A 706 18.52 -47.94 41.41
N ILE A 707 19.72 -47.76 41.94
CA ILE A 707 20.68 -48.85 42.10
C ILE A 707 20.25 -49.64 43.34
N ALA A 708 19.73 -50.85 43.13
CA ALA A 708 19.17 -51.66 44.21
C ALA A 708 20.21 -52.08 45.25
N ASP A 709 21.47 -52.26 44.83
CA ASP A 709 22.55 -52.73 45.67
C ASP A 709 23.92 -52.21 45.21
N LEU A 710 24.39 -51.13 45.83
CA LEU A 710 25.71 -50.53 45.58
C LEU A 710 26.88 -51.49 45.87
N SER A 711 26.66 -52.58 46.60
CA SER A 711 27.73 -53.57 46.83
C SER A 711 28.03 -54.39 45.57
N LEU A 712 27.15 -54.39 44.57
CA LEU A 712 27.37 -55.07 43.30
C LEU A 712 27.99 -54.15 42.24
N GLU A 713 28.04 -52.85 42.52
CA GLU A 713 28.68 -51.88 41.64
C GLU A 713 30.20 -51.82 41.87
N LYS A 714 30.94 -51.40 40.84
CA LYS A 714 32.38 -51.17 40.97
C LYS A 714 32.64 -50.00 41.90
N THR A 715 33.78 -50.01 42.58
CA THR A 715 34.21 -48.87 43.38
C THR A 715 34.98 -47.89 42.51
N GLY A 716 34.72 -46.59 42.66
CA GLY A 716 35.28 -45.53 41.81
C GLY A 716 34.26 -44.46 41.47
N THR A 717 34.56 -43.65 40.46
CA THR A 717 33.67 -42.59 39.96
C THR A 717 32.62 -43.18 39.02
N HIS A 718 31.37 -42.80 39.26
CA HIS A 718 30.21 -43.13 38.43
C HIS A 718 29.53 -41.86 37.96
N ILE A 719 28.83 -41.97 36.83
CA ILE A 719 28.10 -40.85 36.21
C ILE A 719 26.66 -41.28 35.97
N PHE A 720 25.72 -40.56 36.58
CA PHE A 720 24.30 -40.65 36.22
C PHE A 720 23.94 -39.46 35.33
N ALA A 721 23.40 -39.71 34.14
CA ALA A 721 23.02 -38.67 33.20
C ALA A 721 21.54 -38.81 32.80
N VAL A 722 20.88 -37.68 32.61
CA VAL A 722 19.50 -37.60 32.13
C VAL A 722 19.48 -36.68 30.90
N GLU A 723 18.78 -37.12 29.86
CA GLU A 723 18.59 -36.40 28.63
C GLU A 723 17.09 -36.20 28.42
N ALA A 724 16.67 -34.98 28.06
CA ALA A 724 15.27 -34.63 27.87
C ALA A 724 15.07 -33.87 26.56
N VAL A 725 13.96 -34.13 25.88
CA VAL A 725 13.54 -33.49 24.62
C VAL A 725 12.08 -33.05 24.76
N ASP A 726 11.80 -31.78 24.47
CA ASP A 726 10.45 -31.21 24.47
C ASP A 726 9.66 -31.49 23.17
N GLU A 727 8.45 -30.93 23.03
CA GLU A 727 7.61 -31.10 21.83
C GLU A 727 8.15 -30.34 20.60
N ALA A 728 8.91 -29.27 20.82
CA ALA A 728 9.55 -28.46 19.77
C ALA A 728 10.88 -29.07 19.27
N GLY A 729 11.40 -30.09 19.96
CA GLY A 729 12.63 -30.80 19.63
C GLY A 729 13.88 -30.23 20.31
N ASN A 730 13.78 -29.26 21.21
CA ASN A 730 14.93 -28.76 21.94
C ASN A 730 15.40 -29.82 22.94
N THR A 731 16.72 -30.05 22.98
CA THR A 731 17.32 -31.15 23.73
C THR A 731 18.27 -30.62 24.80
N VAL A 732 18.23 -31.22 25.98
CA VAL A 732 19.15 -30.92 27.09
C VAL A 732 19.71 -32.21 27.68
N ARG A 733 20.93 -32.14 28.20
CA ARG A 733 21.56 -33.24 28.97
C ARG A 733 22.17 -32.71 30.26
N SER A 734 21.87 -33.37 31.37
CA SER A 734 22.42 -33.05 32.69
C SER A 734 23.06 -34.29 33.31
N GLU A 735 24.15 -34.11 34.05
CA GLU A 735 24.95 -35.20 34.61
C GLU A 735 25.28 -34.96 36.09
N ALA A 736 25.19 -36.02 36.89
CA ALA A 736 25.58 -36.06 38.29
C ALA A 736 26.68 -37.11 38.49
N ASN A 737 27.87 -36.65 38.87
CA ASN A 737 28.98 -37.50 39.24
C ASN A 737 28.86 -37.92 40.70
N PHE A 738 29.12 -39.18 41.02
CA PHE A 738 29.23 -39.66 42.40
C PHE A 738 30.33 -40.70 42.52
N GLU A 739 30.84 -40.92 43.74
CA GLU A 739 31.92 -41.87 43.98
C GLU A 739 31.44 -43.00 44.89
N ILE A 740 31.54 -44.25 44.41
CA ILE A 740 31.29 -45.44 45.23
C ILE A 740 32.60 -45.84 45.89
N ILE A 741 32.63 -45.77 47.22
CA ILE A 741 33.80 -46.04 48.05
C ILE A 741 33.57 -47.27 48.93
N THR A 742 34.65 -47.88 49.40
CA THR A 742 34.58 -48.98 50.38
C THR A 742 35.64 -48.78 51.45
N ASP A 743 35.45 -49.44 52.59
CA ASP A 743 36.49 -49.65 53.60
C ASP A 743 36.50 -51.13 54.03
N PHE A 744 37.48 -51.53 54.85
CA PHE A 744 37.53 -52.91 55.31
C PHE A 744 36.31 -53.32 56.14
N THR A 745 35.63 -52.38 56.81
CA THR A 745 34.44 -52.69 57.63
C THR A 745 33.26 -53.05 56.74
N THR A 746 33.04 -52.23 55.70
CA THR A 746 31.99 -52.38 54.69
C THR A 746 32.25 -53.62 53.85
N LEU A 747 33.50 -53.84 53.43
CA LEU A 747 33.90 -55.05 52.71
C LEU A 747 33.63 -56.34 53.51
N ILE A 748 33.88 -56.35 54.82
CA ILE A 748 33.53 -57.49 55.69
C ILE A 748 32.01 -57.70 55.75
N SER A 749 31.23 -56.62 55.75
CA SER A 749 29.76 -56.70 55.66
C SER A 749 29.33 -57.32 54.33
N ASN A 750 29.87 -56.81 53.22
CA ASN A 750 29.58 -57.25 51.86
C ASN A 750 29.94 -58.71 51.62
N VAL A 751 31.07 -59.21 52.14
CA VAL A 751 31.39 -60.65 52.13
C VAL A 751 30.30 -61.50 52.79
N GLY A 752 29.62 -60.96 53.81
CA GLY A 752 28.44 -61.59 54.41
C GLY A 752 27.24 -61.56 53.48
N HIS A 753 26.93 -60.37 52.97
CA HIS A 753 25.82 -60.12 52.04
C HIS A 753 25.89 -60.99 50.78
N TYR A 754 27.05 -61.05 50.11
CA TYR A 754 27.29 -61.95 48.98
C TYR A 754 27.14 -63.44 49.37
N GLY A 755 27.37 -63.78 50.65
CA GLY A 755 27.10 -65.10 51.18
C GLY A 755 25.61 -65.41 51.31
N GLU A 756 24.80 -64.42 51.69
CA GLU A 756 23.34 -64.50 51.79
C GLU A 756 22.69 -64.57 50.40
N MET A 757 23.26 -63.85 49.42
CA MET A 757 22.90 -63.94 48.00
C MET A 757 23.33 -65.26 47.33
N GLY A 758 24.10 -66.11 48.03
CA GLY A 758 24.59 -67.38 47.49
C GLY A 758 25.79 -67.28 46.54
N MET A 759 26.35 -66.08 46.36
CA MET A 759 27.54 -65.84 45.52
C MET A 759 28.82 -66.39 46.17
N ILE A 760 28.84 -66.46 47.51
CA ILE A 760 29.96 -67.02 48.30
C ILE A 760 29.47 -68.15 49.19
N ARG A 761 30.11 -69.33 49.13
CA ARG A 761 29.78 -70.42 50.04
C ARG A 761 30.06 -70.06 51.50
N LYS A 762 29.17 -70.47 52.40
CA LYS A 762 29.24 -70.22 53.86
C LYS A 762 30.61 -70.46 54.52
N GLN A 763 31.35 -71.48 54.09
CA GLN A 763 32.69 -71.77 54.62
C GLN A 763 33.73 -70.71 54.19
N GLU A 764 33.62 -70.20 52.96
CA GLU A 764 34.49 -69.17 52.41
C GLU A 764 34.15 -67.78 52.98
N VAL A 765 32.86 -67.49 53.21
CA VAL A 765 32.42 -66.26 53.92
C VAL A 765 33.15 -66.13 55.26
N LYS A 766 33.16 -67.21 56.07
CA LYS A 766 33.83 -67.23 57.38
C LYS A 766 35.34 -67.05 57.25
N ALA A 767 35.96 -67.68 56.25
CA ALA A 767 37.40 -67.57 56.00
C ALA A 767 37.78 -66.14 55.58
N LEU A 768 37.06 -65.56 54.61
CA LEU A 768 37.31 -64.21 54.10
C LEU A 768 37.07 -63.14 55.17
N LYS A 769 35.96 -63.20 55.92
CA LYS A 769 35.72 -62.27 57.04
C LYS A 769 36.84 -62.31 58.09
N ASN A 770 37.39 -63.48 58.39
CA ASN A 770 38.51 -63.62 59.32
C ASN A 770 39.80 -63.00 58.76
N ILE A 771 40.13 -63.28 57.50
CA ILE A 771 41.36 -62.79 56.89
C ILE A 771 41.30 -61.27 56.71
N ILE A 772 40.23 -60.75 56.12
CA ILE A 772 40.00 -59.32 55.91
C ILE A 772 39.87 -58.60 57.27
N GLY A 773 39.21 -59.22 58.25
CA GLY A 773 39.11 -58.71 59.62
C GLY A 773 40.46 -58.56 60.33
N ASN A 774 41.43 -59.46 60.06
CA ASN A 774 42.78 -59.31 60.57
C ASN A 774 43.53 -58.14 59.90
N ILE A 775 43.32 -57.92 58.60
CA ILE A 775 43.89 -56.78 57.87
C ILE A 775 43.29 -55.47 58.38
N SER A 776 41.97 -55.40 58.58
CA SER A 776 41.29 -54.24 59.18
C SER A 776 41.85 -53.88 60.57
N ARG A 777 42.24 -54.87 61.39
CA ARG A 777 42.89 -54.61 62.69
C ARG A 777 44.26 -53.96 62.52
N LEU A 778 45.05 -54.38 61.51
CA LEU A 778 46.34 -53.75 61.20
C LEU A 778 46.15 -52.29 60.75
N GLU A 779 45.14 -52.01 59.93
CA GLU A 779 44.79 -50.65 59.50
C GLU A 779 44.40 -49.76 60.69
N LYS A 780 43.59 -50.27 61.62
CA LYS A 780 43.25 -49.56 62.87
C LYS A 780 44.49 -49.28 63.72
N VAL A 781 45.43 -50.22 63.80
CA VAL A 781 46.72 -50.00 64.47
C VAL A 781 47.53 -48.92 63.76
N SER A 782 47.56 -48.90 62.42
CA SER A 782 48.22 -47.83 61.63
C SER A 782 47.66 -46.45 61.98
N LYS A 783 46.33 -46.29 61.94
CA LYS A 783 45.63 -45.02 62.30
C LYS A 783 45.88 -44.60 63.76
N LEU A 784 45.98 -45.55 64.69
CA LEU A 784 46.31 -45.26 66.09
C LEU A 784 47.77 -44.81 66.26
N VAL A 785 48.70 -45.37 65.50
CA VAL A 785 50.12 -44.96 65.50
C VAL A 785 50.28 -43.54 64.97
N GLU A 786 49.58 -43.18 63.90
CA GLU A 786 49.59 -41.82 63.35
C GLU A 786 49.06 -40.77 64.35
N LYS A 787 47.94 -41.09 65.02
CA LYS A 787 47.30 -40.22 66.01
C LYS A 787 47.99 -40.18 67.38
N SER A 788 48.91 -41.10 67.67
CA SER A 788 49.54 -41.23 68.99
C SER A 788 50.44 -40.05 69.35
N GLU A 789 50.14 -39.26 70.38
CA GLU A 789 51.03 -38.16 70.82
C GLU A 789 52.37 -38.63 71.41
N TYR A 790 52.49 -39.93 71.72
CA TYR A 790 53.64 -40.51 72.42
C TYR A 790 54.76 -41.04 71.50
N ILE A 791 54.53 -41.08 70.18
CA ILE A 791 55.51 -41.55 69.18
C ILE A 791 56.08 -40.33 68.45
N LYS A 792 57.41 -40.24 68.29
CA LYS A 792 58.05 -39.14 67.55
C LYS A 792 57.61 -39.16 66.08
N THR A 793 57.37 -37.99 65.49
CA THR A 793 56.79 -37.83 64.14
C THR A 793 57.52 -38.61 63.04
N LYS A 794 58.86 -38.66 63.09
CA LYS A 794 59.69 -39.43 62.15
C LYS A 794 59.50 -40.96 62.28
N ASP A 795 59.27 -41.43 63.50
CA ASP A 795 59.07 -42.85 63.79
C ASP A 795 57.62 -43.27 63.51
N LYS A 796 56.64 -42.37 63.72
CA LYS A 796 55.23 -42.58 63.30
C LYS A 796 55.16 -42.90 61.82
N LYS A 797 55.74 -42.04 60.99
CA LYS A 797 55.71 -42.18 59.53
C LYS A 797 56.35 -43.50 59.08
N LYS A 798 57.50 -43.87 59.65
CA LYS A 798 58.19 -45.13 59.33
C LYS A 798 57.40 -46.38 59.77
N ILE A 799 56.73 -46.32 60.92
CA ILE A 799 55.89 -47.42 61.42
C ILE A 799 54.62 -47.56 60.58
N ALA A 800 53.94 -46.44 60.29
CA ALA A 800 52.78 -46.40 59.39
C ALA A 800 53.15 -46.98 58.00
N GLU A 801 54.20 -46.47 57.35
CA GLU A 801 54.70 -46.99 56.05
C GLU A 801 55.08 -48.49 56.08
N THR A 802 55.46 -49.04 57.24
CA THR A 802 55.74 -50.47 57.39
C THR A 802 54.45 -51.26 57.51
N ILE A 803 53.49 -50.77 58.29
CA ILE A 803 52.16 -51.38 58.44
C ILE A 803 51.40 -51.32 57.12
N ASP A 804 51.45 -50.21 56.40
CA ASP A 804 50.79 -50.04 55.10
C ASP A 804 51.37 -51.02 54.07
N ARG A 805 52.70 -51.18 54.01
CA ARG A 805 53.33 -52.23 53.17
C ARG A 805 52.91 -53.64 53.57
N MET A 806 52.72 -53.90 54.86
CA MET A 806 52.17 -55.18 55.32
C MET A 806 50.72 -55.36 54.87
N ILE A 807 49.88 -54.33 55.00
CA ILE A 807 48.48 -54.35 54.55
C ILE A 807 48.41 -54.65 53.06
N ILE A 808 49.15 -53.90 52.22
CA ILE A 808 49.22 -54.12 50.76
C ILE A 808 49.58 -55.57 50.44
N LYS A 809 50.66 -56.11 51.03
CA LYS A 809 51.08 -57.49 50.81
C LYS A 809 50.03 -58.53 51.22
N HIS A 810 49.31 -58.28 52.32
CA HIS A 810 48.25 -59.18 52.76
C HIS A 810 47.01 -59.07 51.86
N VAL A 811 46.65 -57.87 51.41
CA VAL A 811 45.58 -57.64 50.43
C VAL A 811 45.89 -58.34 49.11
N ASP A 812 47.10 -58.19 48.56
CA ASP A 812 47.53 -58.91 47.34
C ASP A 812 47.40 -60.43 47.49
N SER A 813 47.75 -60.94 48.67
CA SER A 813 47.61 -62.37 48.99
C SER A 813 46.14 -62.79 49.01
N VAL A 814 45.24 -61.93 49.52
CA VAL A 814 43.80 -62.17 49.53
C VAL A 814 43.21 -62.09 48.12
N ILE A 815 43.57 -61.10 47.32
CA ILE A 815 43.17 -60.98 45.91
C ILE A 815 43.56 -62.25 45.14
N MET A 816 44.81 -62.71 45.30
CA MET A 816 45.29 -63.94 44.67
C MET A 816 44.53 -65.19 45.16
N LEU A 817 44.17 -65.24 46.45
CA LEU A 817 43.36 -66.32 47.00
C LEU A 817 41.94 -66.31 46.40
N ILE A 818 41.28 -65.16 46.34
CA ILE A 818 39.93 -65.00 45.76
C ILE A 818 39.94 -65.40 44.28
N GLY A 819 40.89 -64.88 43.50
CA GLY A 819 41.01 -65.17 42.07
C GLY A 819 41.20 -66.66 41.76
N LYS A 820 42.01 -67.37 42.57
CA LYS A 820 42.29 -68.81 42.42
C LYS A 820 41.15 -69.73 42.86
N LYS A 821 40.12 -69.23 43.58
CA LYS A 821 39.01 -70.07 44.04
C LYS A 821 38.11 -70.47 42.87
N PRO A 822 37.69 -71.74 42.72
CA PRO A 822 36.74 -72.12 41.68
C PRO A 822 35.38 -71.43 41.85
N GLU A 823 34.67 -71.15 40.75
CA GLU A 823 33.38 -70.41 40.74
C GLU A 823 32.30 -71.02 41.64
N LYS A 824 32.30 -72.35 41.79
CA LYS A 824 31.38 -73.04 42.71
C LYS A 824 31.51 -72.60 44.17
N PHE A 825 32.60 -71.92 44.55
CA PHE A 825 32.89 -71.43 45.90
C PHE A 825 32.74 -69.92 46.05
N ILE A 826 33.18 -69.16 45.05
CA ILE A 826 33.02 -67.70 44.91
C ILE A 826 32.69 -67.46 43.44
N SER A 827 31.49 -66.97 43.14
CA SER A 827 31.06 -66.70 41.76
C SER A 827 31.97 -65.70 41.05
N ALA A 828 31.93 -65.67 39.71
CA ALA A 828 32.69 -64.70 38.93
C ALA A 828 32.38 -63.25 39.36
N ASP A 829 31.10 -62.89 39.49
CA ASP A 829 30.66 -61.54 39.88
C ASP A 829 31.17 -61.15 41.27
N ALA A 830 31.06 -62.05 42.27
CA ALA A 830 31.58 -61.79 43.61
C ALA A 830 33.10 -61.63 43.62
N LYS A 831 33.84 -62.31 42.73
CA LYS A 831 35.28 -62.08 42.60
C LYS A 831 35.57 -60.69 42.07
N ASP A 832 34.86 -60.26 41.03
CA ASP A 832 35.09 -58.96 40.38
C ASP A 832 34.91 -57.82 41.39
N VAL A 833 33.76 -57.78 42.08
CA VAL A 833 33.46 -56.72 43.07
C VAL A 833 34.34 -56.79 44.31
N LEU A 834 34.69 -57.99 44.81
CA LEU A 834 35.57 -58.14 45.97
C LEU A 834 37.02 -57.74 45.66
N ILE A 835 37.53 -58.13 44.50
CA ILE A 835 38.88 -57.77 44.07
C ILE A 835 38.94 -56.27 43.82
N GLY A 836 37.98 -55.71 43.08
CA GLY A 836 37.91 -54.26 42.84
C GLY A 836 37.84 -53.46 44.15
N SER A 837 37.04 -53.91 45.12
CA SER A 837 36.97 -53.28 46.44
C SER A 837 38.30 -53.36 47.21
N LEU A 838 39.01 -54.49 47.14
CA LEU A 838 40.31 -54.66 47.80
C LEU A 838 41.41 -53.81 47.14
N GLU A 839 41.40 -53.70 45.81
CA GLU A 839 42.30 -52.84 45.05
C GLU A 839 42.02 -51.36 45.35
N TYR A 840 40.75 -50.96 45.41
CA TYR A 840 40.35 -49.59 45.78
C TYR A 840 40.89 -49.18 47.16
N ILE A 841 40.75 -50.05 48.18
CA ILE A 841 41.23 -49.79 49.56
C ILE A 841 42.77 -49.68 49.64
N VAL A 842 43.50 -50.30 48.71
CA VAL A 842 44.96 -50.22 48.68
C VAL A 842 45.44 -48.96 47.94
N LEU A 843 44.69 -48.51 46.94
CA LEU A 843 45.03 -47.35 46.12
C LEU A 843 44.65 -46.01 46.77
N ASN A 844 43.67 -46.00 47.68
CA ASN A 844 43.15 -44.82 48.38
C ASN A 844 43.31 -44.95 49.90
#